data_AF-A0AAV7F3J7-F1
#
_entry.id   AF-A0AAV7F3J7-F1
#
_cell.length_a   1.000
_cell.length_b   1.000
_cell.length_c   1.000
_cell.angle_alpha   90.00
_cell.angle_beta   90.00
_cell.angle_gamma   90.00
#
_symmetry.space_group_name_H-M   'P 1'
#
loop_
_entity.id
_entity.type
_entity.pdbx_description
1 polymer ?
#
loop_
_entity_poly.entity_id
_entity_poly.type
_entity_poly.pdbx_seq_one_letter_code
_entity_poly.pdbx_strand_id
1 'polypeptide(L)'
;MEMAIKREYSRCRVYWFFMVSMMILMVTAGSVQVATAAGVRFRMLGRHVEMDNGIVTVTLLNPEGSVSGIRFNGIDNLMLLNANETDRGYWDLVWINKQEEGGVFDIIEGTEFRVIRNDEEQVELSFTRTWNSSLAGTRVPLNIDKRFVMLRDSPGFYSYAIYDRPRGWPGFRLSQTRLTFKLRPDKFQFAVVDDTRHKLMPMPEDLKFPRGTTLAYKEATLLKNPTNPALKGTVSGRQVPTFGGEQRLERAWVDLQRPPTGFWLITPSQEFRSGGPLKQELTSHTGPTTLAVFQSSHNAGDPLEPNFQKGEPWKKVYGPVFFYLNRAQRGVGAPPPYPSLWDDAKRQASQEVGKWPYSFPASPDFQQANQRGAVHGRLLVRDKYLNGGAAVPAASAHIGLAQPGVAGSWQTECKGYQFWTRAGSDGSFSIRNVRTGTYNLYAFVPGYMGDYRYSASITIIPGGNISLREGQGDLVFEPPRNGPTLWEIGIPDRQALEFFVPDPNRQFFNPFLNTSTNDRIRQYGLWDRYSEVYPSGDPVYVVGRSDYRRDWFFAHVNRRTADEKCVASTRQIKFTALNGRVRPGNYTIWFAIASFHYANIQIRLNNPSGRPILSRSLGGGGNTIARHGLHGLEQFFSATFQSSLLLPGVNTLFITQTKTDGPFLGFHYDYIRLEGPPMNYIEVPFLARKDLDAMVRRMEREAFSVDGGEQQHHGGAQLLRVPVLAADNRGGDLAGVEAGQRVRARVPVAGGPDRRPRPPRLTRRIRRGVLEPAGAAGRLPLLHGRPHHPPPRAPHLQ
;
A
#
# COMPACT_ATOMS: atom_id res chain seq x y z
N MET A 1 54.78 -49.21 -2.10
CA MET A 1 53.34 -48.84 -2.14
C MET A 1 52.60 -49.36 -0.91
N GLU A 2 52.63 -50.66 -0.58
CA GLU A 2 51.94 -51.23 0.60
C GLU A 2 52.20 -50.53 1.95
N MET A 3 53.44 -50.08 2.21
CA MET A 3 53.76 -49.39 3.47
C MET A 3 53.07 -48.02 3.63
N ALA A 4 52.68 -47.36 2.54
CA ALA A 4 51.90 -46.12 2.61
C ALA A 4 50.44 -46.43 2.98
N ILE A 5 49.84 -47.41 2.31
CA ILE A 5 48.45 -47.84 2.51
C ILE A 5 48.21 -48.30 3.96
N LYS A 6 49.17 -49.05 4.55
CA LYS A 6 49.08 -49.46 5.97
C LYS A 6 49.11 -48.27 6.95
N ARG A 7 49.82 -47.18 6.62
CA ARG A 7 49.87 -45.95 7.47
C ARG A 7 48.58 -45.14 7.41
N GLU A 8 47.91 -45.08 6.27
CA GLU A 8 46.60 -44.42 6.15
C GLU A 8 45.48 -45.22 6.84
N TYR A 9 45.45 -46.55 6.68
CA TYR A 9 44.47 -47.40 7.37
C TYR A 9 44.55 -47.29 8.90
N SER A 10 45.76 -47.20 9.48
CA SER A 10 45.92 -46.96 10.93
C SER A 10 45.42 -45.59 11.36
N ARG A 11 45.61 -44.54 10.55
CA ARG A 11 45.08 -43.19 10.86
C ARG A 11 43.56 -43.16 10.79
N CYS A 12 42.95 -43.72 9.75
CA CYS A 12 41.49 -43.80 9.63
C CYS A 12 40.84 -44.55 10.82
N ARG A 13 41.47 -45.62 11.32
CA ARG A 13 40.98 -46.33 12.52
C ARG A 13 41.00 -45.47 13.78
N VAL A 14 42.04 -44.66 14.00
CA VAL A 14 42.10 -43.75 15.16
C VAL A 14 41.06 -42.64 15.07
N TYR A 15 40.88 -42.03 13.89
CA TYR A 15 39.81 -41.04 13.67
C TYR A 15 38.41 -41.64 13.84
N TRP A 16 38.18 -42.87 13.39
CA TRP A 16 36.89 -43.55 13.56
C TRP A 16 36.60 -43.87 15.03
N PHE A 17 37.60 -44.37 15.78
CA PHE A 17 37.47 -44.55 17.23
C PHE A 17 37.18 -43.22 17.97
N PHE A 18 37.87 -42.12 17.60
CA PHE A 18 37.62 -40.82 18.20
C PHE A 18 36.21 -40.31 17.93
N MET A 19 35.71 -40.44 16.69
CA MET A 19 34.34 -40.06 16.33
C MET A 19 33.30 -40.92 17.05
N VAL A 20 33.48 -42.24 17.11
CA VAL A 20 32.56 -43.16 17.82
C VAL A 20 32.56 -42.88 19.32
N SER A 21 33.72 -42.65 19.94
CA SER A 21 33.79 -42.24 21.35
C SER A 21 33.15 -40.88 21.62
N MET A 22 33.29 -39.89 20.72
CA MET A 22 32.60 -38.60 20.85
C MET A 22 31.07 -38.75 20.71
N MET A 23 30.61 -39.61 19.79
CA MET A 23 29.20 -39.95 19.63
C MET A 23 28.64 -40.62 20.89
N ILE A 24 29.37 -41.60 21.45
CA ILE A 24 28.97 -42.26 22.70
C ILE A 24 28.94 -41.26 23.86
N LEU A 25 29.93 -40.36 23.98
CA LEU A 25 29.92 -39.32 25.01
C LEU A 25 28.73 -38.36 24.87
N MET A 26 28.34 -37.99 23.65
CA MET A 26 27.14 -37.19 23.38
C MET A 26 25.85 -37.94 23.72
N VAL A 27 25.80 -39.26 23.51
CA VAL A 27 24.64 -40.10 23.87
C VAL A 27 24.54 -40.31 25.39
N THR A 28 25.66 -40.42 26.12
CA THR A 28 25.64 -40.64 27.58
C THR A 28 25.58 -39.36 28.42
N ALA A 29 25.97 -38.20 27.89
CA ALA A 29 25.84 -36.90 28.58
C ALA A 29 24.51 -36.19 28.30
N GLY A 30 23.62 -36.81 27.50
CA GLY A 30 22.40 -36.22 26.95
C GLY A 30 21.09 -36.67 27.60
N SER A 31 21.11 -37.35 28.75
CA SER A 31 19.88 -37.72 29.48
C SER A 31 19.28 -36.54 30.24
N VAL A 32 19.02 -35.44 29.52
CA VAL A 32 18.01 -34.47 29.93
C VAL A 32 16.69 -35.23 29.95
N GLN A 33 16.04 -35.34 31.10
CA GLN A 33 14.63 -35.69 31.13
C GLN A 33 13.89 -34.60 30.35
N VAL A 34 13.56 -34.90 29.09
CA VAL A 34 12.58 -34.14 28.32
C VAL A 34 11.28 -34.34 29.07
N ALA A 35 10.98 -33.42 29.97
CA ALA A 35 9.67 -33.32 30.57
C ALA A 35 8.70 -33.18 29.40
N THR A 36 7.90 -34.23 29.17
CA THR A 36 6.90 -34.26 28.11
C THR A 36 6.04 -33.02 28.28
N ALA A 37 6.12 -32.09 27.32
CA ALA A 37 5.37 -30.84 27.38
C ALA A 37 3.90 -31.19 27.63
N ALA A 38 3.31 -30.62 28.68
CA ALA A 38 1.94 -30.95 29.04
C ALA A 38 1.03 -30.63 27.84
N GLY A 39 0.14 -31.56 27.48
CA GLY A 39 -0.84 -31.32 26.42
C GLY A 39 -1.71 -30.10 26.73
N VAL A 40 -2.35 -29.56 25.69
CA VAL A 40 -3.21 -28.37 25.83
C VAL A 40 -4.31 -28.64 26.86
N ARG A 41 -4.52 -27.66 27.74
CA ARG A 41 -5.49 -27.70 28.82
C ARG A 41 -6.57 -26.67 28.57
N PHE A 42 -7.81 -27.11 28.69
CA PHE A 42 -8.99 -26.26 28.75
C PHE A 42 -9.53 -26.20 30.18
N ARG A 43 -9.92 -25.01 30.66
CA ARG A 43 -10.61 -24.84 31.96
C ARG A 43 -11.82 -23.92 31.80
N MET A 44 -12.92 -24.27 32.48
CA MET A 44 -14.04 -23.35 32.71
C MET A 44 -13.93 -22.76 34.11
N LEU A 45 -13.99 -21.43 34.20
CA LEU A 45 -13.76 -20.63 35.40
C LEU A 45 -14.92 -19.65 35.59
N GLY A 46 -16.16 -20.17 35.60
CA GLY A 46 -17.38 -19.39 35.70
C GLY A 46 -17.61 -18.50 34.46
N ARG A 47 -17.45 -17.19 34.62
CA ARG A 47 -17.56 -16.20 33.51
C ARG A 47 -16.35 -16.18 32.58
N HIS A 48 -15.31 -16.97 32.88
CA HIS A 48 -14.12 -17.09 32.07
C HIS A 48 -13.93 -18.52 31.58
N VAL A 49 -13.27 -18.66 30.44
CA VAL A 49 -12.68 -19.91 29.96
C VAL A 49 -11.21 -19.69 29.63
N GLU A 50 -10.40 -20.71 29.87
CA GLU A 50 -8.95 -20.64 29.73
C GLU A 50 -8.44 -21.73 28.80
N MET A 51 -7.55 -21.35 27.88
CA MET A 51 -6.71 -22.27 27.10
C MET A 51 -5.27 -22.10 27.59
N ASP A 52 -4.58 -23.20 27.90
CA ASP A 52 -3.21 -23.22 28.42
C ASP A 52 -2.42 -24.35 27.76
N ASN A 53 -1.32 -24.03 27.07
CA ASN A 53 -0.41 -25.03 26.48
C ASN A 53 0.95 -25.09 27.19
N GLY A 54 1.05 -24.56 28.41
CA GLY A 54 2.30 -24.49 29.17
C GLY A 54 3.30 -23.42 28.69
N ILE A 55 3.07 -22.81 27.53
CA ILE A 55 3.86 -21.68 27.00
C ILE A 55 3.08 -20.38 27.12
N VAL A 56 1.83 -20.38 26.64
CA VAL A 56 0.90 -19.25 26.64
C VAL A 56 -0.41 -19.68 27.29
N THR A 57 -0.96 -18.83 28.14
CA THR A 57 -2.31 -18.97 28.68
C THR A 57 -3.19 -17.85 28.13
N VAL A 58 -4.38 -18.17 27.61
CA VAL A 58 -5.35 -17.19 27.07
C VAL A 58 -6.66 -17.34 27.81
N THR A 59 -7.12 -16.26 28.44
CA THR A 59 -8.39 -16.18 29.17
C THR A 59 -9.41 -15.39 28.35
N LEU A 60 -10.57 -15.99 28.13
CA LEU A 60 -11.70 -15.45 27.36
C LEU A 60 -12.93 -15.31 28.25
N LEU A 61 -13.76 -14.30 28.00
CA LEU A 61 -15.10 -14.18 28.60
C LEU A 61 -16.08 -15.19 27.99
N ASN A 62 -17.01 -15.68 28.80
CA ASN A 62 -18.02 -16.66 28.45
C ASN A 62 -19.43 -16.12 28.79
N PRO A 63 -20.34 -15.93 27.80
CA PRO A 63 -20.26 -16.37 26.40
C PRO A 63 -19.69 -15.32 25.41
N GLU A 64 -19.19 -14.18 25.88
CA GLU A 64 -18.91 -13.02 25.02
C GLU A 64 -17.74 -13.25 24.07
N GLY A 65 -16.74 -14.07 24.43
CA GLY A 65 -15.57 -14.37 23.59
C GLY A 65 -14.65 -13.18 23.35
N SER A 66 -14.54 -12.26 24.30
CA SER A 66 -13.46 -11.26 24.35
C SER A 66 -12.32 -11.80 25.21
N VAL A 67 -11.07 -11.59 24.80
CA VAL A 67 -9.87 -11.98 25.53
C VAL A 67 -9.65 -11.01 26.70
N SER A 68 -9.92 -11.48 27.91
CA SER A 68 -9.72 -10.71 29.15
C SER A 68 -8.26 -10.74 29.64
N GLY A 69 -7.49 -11.77 29.27
CA GLY A 69 -6.10 -11.90 29.68
C GLY A 69 -5.25 -12.81 28.79
N ILE A 70 -3.95 -12.52 28.76
CA ILE A 70 -2.93 -13.36 28.12
C ILE A 70 -1.74 -13.44 29.08
N ARG A 71 -1.32 -14.64 29.46
CA ARG A 71 -0.13 -14.88 30.29
C ARG A 71 0.99 -15.46 29.42
N PHE A 72 2.19 -14.91 29.57
CA PHE A 72 3.38 -15.40 28.86
C PHE A 72 4.64 -14.95 29.60
N ASN A 73 5.68 -15.79 29.59
CA ASN A 73 7.04 -15.41 30.01
C ASN A 73 7.14 -14.77 31.42
N GLY A 74 6.34 -15.27 32.37
CA GLY A 74 6.29 -14.75 33.75
C GLY A 74 5.50 -13.44 33.92
N ILE A 75 4.83 -12.93 32.89
CA ILE A 75 3.96 -11.76 32.96
C ILE A 75 2.52 -12.25 33.18
N ASP A 76 1.89 -11.83 34.29
CA ASP A 76 0.58 -12.32 34.71
C ASP A 76 -0.59 -11.91 33.82
N ASN A 77 -0.48 -10.76 33.14
CA ASN A 77 -1.38 -10.40 32.05
C ASN A 77 -0.70 -9.36 31.15
N LEU A 78 -0.67 -9.61 29.84
CA LEU A 78 -0.18 -8.68 28.81
C LEU A 78 -1.21 -7.60 28.42
N MET A 79 -2.47 -7.81 28.75
CA MET A 79 -3.62 -6.98 28.33
C MET A 79 -3.84 -5.76 29.20
N LEU A 80 -4.46 -4.71 28.64
CA LEU A 80 -4.76 -3.44 29.30
C LEU A 80 -5.61 -3.63 30.58
N LEU A 81 -4.95 -3.59 31.74
CA LEU A 81 -5.57 -3.90 33.05
C LEU A 81 -6.71 -2.94 33.42
N ASN A 82 -6.52 -1.65 33.17
CA ASN A 82 -7.45 -0.59 33.59
C ASN A 82 -8.68 -0.43 32.66
N ALA A 83 -8.84 -1.31 31.67
CA ALA A 83 -10.01 -1.38 30.81
C ALA A 83 -10.97 -2.49 31.26
N ASN A 84 -12.26 -2.32 30.91
CA ASN A 84 -13.26 -3.38 30.99
C ASN A 84 -12.76 -4.63 30.25
N GLU A 85 -13.07 -5.82 30.76
CA GLU A 85 -12.54 -7.07 30.20
C GLU A 85 -13.00 -7.32 28.75
N THR A 86 -14.19 -6.85 28.39
CA THR A 86 -14.72 -6.87 27.02
C THR A 86 -13.96 -5.98 26.04
N ASP A 87 -13.26 -4.95 26.55
CA ASP A 87 -12.54 -3.92 25.78
C ASP A 87 -11.02 -4.15 25.73
N ARG A 88 -10.54 -5.32 26.18
CA ARG A 88 -9.12 -5.71 26.14
C ARG A 88 -8.72 -6.31 24.80
N GLY A 89 -9.25 -7.49 24.47
CA GLY A 89 -9.05 -8.14 23.17
C GLY A 89 -10.39 -8.57 22.60
N TYR A 90 -10.76 -8.11 21.41
CA TYR A 90 -12.10 -8.32 20.86
C TYR A 90 -12.14 -8.26 19.34
N TRP A 91 -13.13 -8.93 18.76
CA TRP A 91 -13.51 -8.74 17.37
C TRP A 91 -14.49 -7.56 17.28
N ASP A 92 -14.34 -6.72 16.26
CA ASP A 92 -15.20 -5.57 16.01
C ASP A 92 -15.54 -5.39 14.53
N LEU A 93 -16.61 -4.64 14.29
CA LEU A 93 -16.98 -4.15 12.97
C LEU A 93 -17.58 -2.74 13.02
N VAL A 94 -17.54 -2.08 11.87
CA VAL A 94 -18.30 -0.87 11.60
C VAL A 94 -19.22 -1.16 10.42
N TRP A 95 -20.52 -0.98 10.63
CA TRP A 95 -21.53 -1.21 9.61
C TRP A 95 -22.45 0.01 9.46
N ILE A 96 -23.03 0.20 8.28
CA ILE A 96 -23.95 1.29 7.99
C ILE A 96 -25.31 0.70 7.66
N ASN A 97 -26.34 1.05 8.44
CA ASN A 97 -27.73 0.81 8.08
C ASN A 97 -28.07 1.68 6.86
N LYS A 98 -28.71 1.10 5.82
CA LYS A 98 -29.10 1.85 4.60
C LYS A 98 -30.15 2.93 4.84
N GLN A 99 -30.75 2.96 6.04
CA GLN A 99 -31.82 3.88 6.43
C GLN A 99 -31.34 5.03 7.34
N GLU A 100 -30.06 5.06 7.74
CA GLU A 100 -29.52 5.98 8.75
C GLU A 100 -28.22 6.66 8.27
N GLU A 101 -27.95 7.87 8.78
CA GLU A 101 -26.67 8.55 8.56
C GLU A 101 -25.65 8.17 9.64
N GLY A 102 -24.59 7.46 9.23
CA GLY A 102 -23.45 7.15 10.09
C GLY A 102 -23.10 5.66 10.14
N GLY A 103 -21.88 5.37 10.61
CA GLY A 103 -21.42 4.00 10.86
C GLY A 103 -21.63 3.61 12.32
N VAL A 104 -22.32 2.50 12.55
CA VAL A 104 -22.48 1.88 13.86
C VAL A 104 -21.25 1.02 14.16
N PHE A 105 -20.53 1.37 15.23
CA PHE A 105 -19.46 0.54 15.78
C PHE A 105 -20.04 -0.54 16.69
N ASP A 106 -19.61 -1.79 16.51
CA ASP A 106 -20.17 -2.96 17.18
C ASP A 106 -19.04 -3.90 17.61
N ILE A 107 -18.81 -3.99 18.93
CA ILE A 107 -18.00 -5.07 19.51
C ILE A 107 -18.82 -6.35 19.42
N ILE A 108 -18.23 -7.38 18.81
CA ILE A 108 -18.92 -8.62 18.50
C ILE A 108 -18.88 -9.50 19.77
N GLU A 109 -19.81 -9.25 20.68
CA GLU A 109 -20.05 -10.05 21.88
C GLU A 109 -20.85 -11.30 21.51
N GLY A 110 -20.32 -12.49 21.82
CA GLY A 110 -21.04 -13.75 21.69
C GLY A 110 -22.20 -13.88 22.67
N THR A 111 -23.24 -14.60 22.28
CA THR A 111 -24.39 -14.95 23.12
C THR A 111 -24.44 -16.44 23.47
N GLU A 112 -23.64 -17.26 22.80
CA GLU A 112 -23.50 -18.69 23.04
C GLU A 112 -22.01 -19.08 22.91
N PHE A 113 -21.55 -19.97 23.80
CA PHE A 113 -20.20 -20.53 23.82
C PHE A 113 -20.24 -22.04 23.60
N ARG A 114 -19.31 -22.57 22.80
CA ARG A 114 -19.12 -24.01 22.60
C ARG A 114 -17.64 -24.39 22.58
N VAL A 115 -17.29 -25.49 23.23
CA VAL A 115 -16.03 -26.21 23.00
C VAL A 115 -16.20 -27.06 21.76
N ILE A 116 -15.33 -26.87 20.77
CA ILE A 116 -15.40 -27.53 19.45
C ILE A 116 -14.42 -28.68 19.38
N ARG A 117 -13.23 -28.49 19.95
CA ARG A 117 -12.19 -29.50 20.12
C ARG A 117 -11.47 -29.27 21.45
N ASN A 118 -11.11 -30.34 22.14
CA ASN A 118 -10.36 -30.31 23.39
C ASN A 118 -9.65 -31.65 23.57
N ASP A 119 -8.39 -31.71 23.15
CA ASP A 119 -7.47 -32.84 23.36
C ASP A 119 -6.05 -32.31 23.65
N GLU A 120 -5.09 -33.22 23.87
CA GLU A 120 -3.71 -32.84 24.21
C GLU A 120 -3.00 -32.01 23.13
N GLU A 121 -3.45 -32.06 21.88
CA GLU A 121 -2.84 -31.36 20.74
C GLU A 121 -3.53 -30.03 20.44
N GLN A 122 -4.83 -29.92 20.67
CA GLN A 122 -5.63 -28.76 20.29
C GLN A 122 -6.83 -28.49 21.22
N VAL A 123 -7.01 -27.21 21.53
CA VAL A 123 -8.29 -26.65 21.96
C VAL A 123 -8.82 -25.70 20.89
N GLU A 124 -10.07 -25.88 20.45
CA GLU A 124 -10.82 -24.92 19.63
C GLU A 124 -12.11 -24.51 20.34
N LEU A 125 -12.32 -23.20 20.48
CA LEU A 125 -13.46 -22.58 21.13
C LEU A 125 -14.27 -21.74 20.13
N SER A 126 -15.60 -21.76 20.26
CA SER A 126 -16.57 -21.00 19.46
C SER A 126 -17.39 -20.07 20.33
N PHE A 127 -17.57 -18.84 19.87
CA PHE A 127 -18.40 -17.82 20.49
C PHE A 127 -19.30 -17.20 19.42
N THR A 128 -20.58 -17.58 19.43
CA THR A 128 -21.55 -17.20 18.39
C THR A 128 -22.52 -16.12 18.82
N ARG A 129 -22.82 -15.19 17.89
CA ARG A 129 -23.94 -14.25 17.98
C ARG A 129 -24.81 -14.38 16.74
N THR A 130 -26.06 -14.81 16.92
CA THR A 130 -27.06 -14.90 15.85
C THR A 130 -27.88 -13.61 15.77
N TRP A 131 -28.22 -13.17 14.57
CA TRP A 131 -29.10 -12.01 14.38
C TRP A 131 -30.56 -12.44 14.13
N ASN A 132 -31.51 -11.65 14.65
CA ASN A 132 -32.94 -11.76 14.35
C ASN A 132 -33.58 -10.36 14.32
N SER A 133 -34.86 -10.26 13.95
CA SER A 133 -35.55 -8.99 13.74
C SER A 133 -35.67 -8.07 14.96
N SER A 134 -35.54 -8.56 16.20
CA SER A 134 -35.52 -7.68 17.39
C SER A 134 -34.20 -6.93 17.56
N LEU A 135 -33.15 -7.33 16.84
CA LEU A 135 -31.83 -6.69 16.79
C LEU A 135 -31.68 -5.75 15.58
N ALA A 136 -32.77 -5.42 14.88
CA ALA A 136 -32.74 -4.47 13.77
C ALA A 136 -32.31 -3.07 14.26
N GLY A 137 -31.51 -2.36 13.45
CA GLY A 137 -30.93 -1.06 13.77
C GLY A 137 -29.78 -1.11 14.81
N THR A 138 -29.84 -2.01 15.79
CA THR A 138 -28.87 -2.05 16.90
C THR A 138 -27.67 -2.97 16.67
N ARG A 139 -27.83 -4.07 15.94
CA ARG A 139 -26.72 -4.99 15.58
C ARG A 139 -26.75 -5.31 14.09
N VAL A 140 -25.57 -5.59 13.52
CA VAL A 140 -25.44 -5.92 12.10
C VAL A 140 -26.26 -7.18 11.73
N PRO A 141 -26.92 -7.23 10.56
CA PRO A 141 -27.60 -8.44 10.08
C PRO A 141 -26.61 -9.53 9.62
N LEU A 142 -25.89 -10.13 10.56
CA LEU A 142 -24.99 -11.27 10.37
C LEU A 142 -25.13 -12.27 11.53
N ASN A 143 -25.16 -13.56 11.19
CA ASN A 143 -24.72 -14.61 12.11
C ASN A 143 -23.19 -14.57 12.13
N ILE A 144 -22.60 -14.50 13.32
CA ILE A 144 -21.15 -14.42 13.50
C ILE A 144 -20.70 -15.50 14.45
N ASP A 145 -19.71 -16.30 14.02
CA ASP A 145 -19.02 -17.30 14.84
C ASP A 145 -17.54 -16.92 14.93
N LYS A 146 -17.12 -16.48 16.13
CA LYS A 146 -15.72 -16.19 16.42
C LYS A 146 -15.06 -17.43 16.98
N ARG A 147 -13.89 -17.77 16.46
CA ARG A 147 -13.14 -18.96 16.81
C ARG A 147 -11.78 -18.60 17.38
N PHE A 148 -11.36 -19.31 18.42
CA PHE A 148 -10.03 -19.24 18.99
C PHE A 148 -9.45 -20.65 19.04
N VAL A 149 -8.19 -20.81 18.64
CA VAL A 149 -7.49 -22.10 18.65
C VAL A 149 -6.15 -21.96 19.36
N MET A 150 -5.88 -22.90 20.26
CA MET A 150 -4.56 -23.09 20.85
C MET A 150 -4.05 -24.50 20.51
N LEU A 151 -2.78 -24.60 20.13
CA LEU A 151 -2.12 -25.85 19.77
C LEU A 151 -1.01 -26.17 20.79
N ARG A 152 -0.69 -27.45 20.95
CA ARG A 152 0.48 -27.91 21.69
C ARG A 152 1.76 -27.32 21.10
N ASP A 153 2.73 -27.02 21.96
CA ASP A 153 4.06 -26.50 21.62
C ASP A 153 4.09 -25.23 20.73
N SER A 154 2.95 -24.53 20.61
CA SER A 154 2.79 -23.29 19.86
C SER A 154 2.98 -22.08 20.79
N PRO A 155 4.01 -21.23 20.61
CA PRO A 155 4.22 -20.02 21.41
C PRO A 155 3.27 -18.88 20.97
N GLY A 156 1.96 -19.14 21.04
CA GLY A 156 0.92 -18.26 20.55
C GLY A 156 -0.40 -18.99 20.33
N PHE A 157 -1.41 -18.24 19.87
CA PHE A 157 -2.75 -18.74 19.60
C PHE A 157 -3.31 -18.13 18.31
N TYR A 158 -4.30 -18.80 17.73
CA TYR A 158 -4.92 -18.41 16.46
C TYR A 158 -6.33 -17.90 16.70
N SER A 159 -6.81 -17.00 15.84
CA SER A 159 -8.23 -16.65 15.78
C SER A 159 -8.71 -16.48 14.36
N TYR A 160 -9.96 -16.88 14.13
CA TYR A 160 -10.66 -16.75 12.86
C TYR A 160 -12.15 -16.46 13.13
N ALA A 161 -12.88 -15.97 12.13
CA ALA A 161 -14.32 -15.77 12.25
C ALA A 161 -15.06 -16.16 10.98
N ILE A 162 -16.27 -16.70 11.14
CA ILE A 162 -17.19 -17.06 10.06
C ILE A 162 -18.34 -16.06 10.13
N TYR A 163 -18.54 -15.28 9.08
CA TYR A 163 -19.69 -14.38 8.94
C TYR A 163 -20.65 -15.02 7.95
N ASP A 164 -21.90 -15.22 8.36
CA ASP A 164 -22.96 -15.82 7.58
C ASP A 164 -24.17 -14.90 7.51
N ARG A 165 -24.71 -14.76 6.30
CA ARG A 165 -25.84 -13.90 5.96
C ARG A 165 -26.86 -14.72 5.18
N PRO A 166 -27.88 -15.29 5.85
CA PRO A 166 -28.94 -16.02 5.18
C PRO A 166 -29.74 -15.19 4.15
N ARG A 167 -30.42 -15.89 3.23
CA ARG A 167 -31.37 -15.28 2.30
C ARG A 167 -32.52 -14.63 3.09
N GLY A 168 -33.05 -13.52 2.56
CA GLY A 168 -34.17 -12.77 3.13
C GLY A 168 -33.81 -11.62 4.08
N TRP A 169 -32.58 -11.58 4.60
CA TRP A 169 -32.17 -10.61 5.63
C TRP A 169 -32.06 -9.13 5.14
N PRO A 170 -32.05 -8.12 6.03
CA PRO A 170 -31.91 -6.70 5.68
C PRO A 170 -30.57 -6.34 5.02
N GLY A 171 -30.58 -5.36 4.10
CA GLY A 171 -29.36 -4.88 3.44
C GLY A 171 -28.57 -3.89 4.31
N PHE A 172 -27.24 -3.92 4.22
CA PHE A 172 -26.33 -3.05 4.98
C PHE A 172 -25.00 -2.85 4.22
N ARG A 173 -24.13 -1.95 4.70
CA ARG A 173 -22.71 -1.89 4.27
C ARG A 173 -21.78 -2.27 5.40
N LEU A 174 -20.71 -3.01 5.11
CA LEU A 174 -19.64 -3.35 6.07
C LEU A 174 -18.41 -2.46 5.82
N SER A 175 -18.35 -1.30 6.47
CA SER A 175 -17.22 -0.36 6.30
C SER A 175 -15.90 -0.87 6.88
N GLN A 176 -15.95 -1.73 7.91
CA GLN A 176 -14.77 -2.30 8.55
C GLN A 176 -15.08 -3.60 9.29
N THR A 177 -14.12 -4.53 9.35
CA THR A 177 -14.07 -5.55 10.41
C THR A 177 -12.65 -5.95 10.78
N ARG A 178 -12.43 -6.21 12.07
CA ARG A 178 -11.11 -6.35 12.70
C ARG A 178 -11.13 -7.31 13.88
N LEU A 179 -9.93 -7.74 14.28
CA LEU A 179 -9.63 -8.24 15.61
C LEU A 179 -8.59 -7.31 16.25
N THR A 180 -8.91 -6.81 17.45
CA THR A 180 -8.19 -5.77 18.18
C THR A 180 -7.64 -6.33 19.50
N PHE A 181 -6.39 -6.01 19.84
CA PHE A 181 -5.79 -6.32 21.15
C PHE A 181 -5.13 -5.07 21.76
N LYS A 182 -5.63 -4.61 22.91
CA LYS A 182 -5.05 -3.52 23.71
C LYS A 182 -4.13 -4.11 24.78
N LEU A 183 -2.83 -3.94 24.60
CA LEU A 183 -1.79 -4.43 25.51
C LEU A 183 -1.50 -3.41 26.63
N ARG A 184 -0.60 -3.78 27.54
CA ARG A 184 -0.19 -2.96 28.68
C ARG A 184 0.71 -1.76 28.31
N PRO A 185 0.28 -0.50 28.54
CA PRO A 185 1.08 0.70 28.28
C PRO A 185 2.35 0.82 29.13
N ASP A 186 2.41 0.19 30.30
CA ASP A 186 3.61 0.18 31.16
C ASP A 186 4.69 -0.82 30.71
N LYS A 187 4.38 -1.66 29.71
CA LYS A 187 5.26 -2.70 29.17
C LYS A 187 5.57 -2.45 27.70
N PHE A 188 4.52 -2.41 26.89
CA PHE A 188 4.60 -2.32 25.44
C PHE A 188 4.66 -0.86 25.00
N GLN A 189 5.87 -0.35 24.77
CA GLN A 189 6.10 1.04 24.37
C GLN A 189 6.86 1.16 23.04
N PHE A 190 7.51 0.09 22.61
CA PHE A 190 8.26 0.02 21.36
C PHE A 190 7.45 -0.75 20.32
N ALA A 191 7.37 -0.24 19.10
CA ALA A 191 6.70 -0.87 17.98
C ALA A 191 7.64 -1.10 16.82
N VAL A 192 7.48 -2.25 16.15
CA VAL A 192 8.21 -2.66 14.94
C VAL A 192 7.20 -2.91 13.84
N VAL A 193 7.31 -2.23 12.70
CA VAL A 193 6.42 -2.40 11.53
C VAL A 193 7.13 -3.18 10.43
N ASP A 194 8.39 -2.85 10.16
CA ASP A 194 9.32 -3.58 9.28
C ASP A 194 10.77 -3.29 9.68
N ASP A 195 11.74 -3.74 8.86
CA ASP A 195 13.18 -3.60 9.11
C ASP A 195 13.66 -2.13 9.20
N THR A 196 12.93 -1.14 8.67
CA THR A 196 13.31 0.28 8.74
C THR A 196 12.40 1.12 9.63
N ARG A 197 11.17 0.67 9.90
CA ARG A 197 10.14 1.41 10.66
C ARG A 197 9.89 0.80 12.02
N HIS A 198 10.77 1.15 12.96
CA HIS A 198 10.64 0.78 14.38
C HIS A 198 10.88 1.99 15.30
N LYS A 199 10.05 2.19 16.32
CA LYS A 199 10.24 3.30 17.28
C LYS A 199 9.50 3.14 18.60
N LEU A 200 9.88 3.96 19.57
CA LEU A 200 9.04 4.29 20.71
C LEU A 200 7.77 5.03 20.24
N MET A 201 6.63 4.59 20.74
CA MET A 201 5.32 5.17 20.43
C MET A 201 4.85 6.08 21.58
N PRO A 202 4.13 7.18 21.28
CA PRO A 202 3.51 8.00 22.30
C PRO A 202 2.36 7.27 23.01
N MET A 203 2.16 7.66 24.26
CA MET A 203 1.08 7.18 25.11
C MET A 203 -0.26 7.80 24.70
N PRO A 204 -1.41 7.17 24.99
CA PRO A 204 -2.73 7.77 24.73
C PRO A 204 -2.89 9.17 25.35
N GLU A 205 -2.30 9.40 26.51
CA GLU A 205 -2.30 10.67 27.25
C GLU A 205 -1.46 11.75 26.56
N ASP A 206 -0.40 11.36 25.83
CA ASP A 206 0.47 12.29 25.09
C ASP A 206 -0.27 12.94 23.91
N LEU A 207 -1.33 12.28 23.40
CA LEU A 207 -2.12 12.82 22.30
C LEU A 207 -3.17 13.85 22.77
N LYS A 208 -3.47 13.91 24.08
CA LYS A 208 -4.51 14.77 24.64
C LYS A 208 -3.95 16.14 25.00
N PHE A 209 -4.76 17.19 24.89
CA PHE A 209 -4.40 18.52 25.38
C PHE A 209 -4.16 18.46 26.92
N PRO A 210 -3.15 19.14 27.49
CA PRO A 210 -2.19 20.04 26.85
C PRO A 210 -0.91 19.37 26.32
N ARG A 211 -0.74 18.06 26.47
CA ARG A 211 0.46 17.32 26.03
C ARG A 211 0.57 17.24 24.51
N GLY A 212 -0.56 17.02 23.85
CA GLY A 212 -0.70 16.98 22.40
C GLY A 212 -1.48 18.18 21.84
N THR A 213 -1.40 18.37 20.53
CA THR A 213 -2.30 19.28 19.80
C THR A 213 -2.64 18.66 18.44
N THR A 214 -3.92 18.40 18.21
CA THR A 214 -4.44 17.90 16.94
C THR A 214 -4.08 18.87 15.81
N LEU A 215 -3.65 18.33 14.67
CA LEU A 215 -3.27 19.08 13.48
C LEU A 215 -4.42 19.10 12.46
N ALA A 216 -4.14 19.50 11.22
CA ALA A 216 -5.17 19.72 10.19
C ALA A 216 -6.04 18.49 9.86
N TYR A 217 -5.55 17.28 10.13
CA TYR A 217 -6.33 16.05 10.05
C TYR A 217 -6.50 15.45 11.44
N LYS A 218 -7.74 15.06 11.80
CA LYS A 218 -8.11 14.61 13.16
C LYS A 218 -7.31 13.41 13.69
N GLU A 219 -6.69 12.65 12.79
CA GLU A 219 -5.89 11.45 13.10
C GLU A 219 -4.40 11.77 13.32
N ALA A 220 -4.00 13.05 13.30
CA ALA A 220 -2.62 13.51 13.48
C ALA A 220 -2.48 14.52 14.63
N THR A 221 -1.48 14.32 15.48
CA THR A 221 -1.25 15.12 16.69
C THR A 221 0.23 15.45 16.87
N LEU A 222 0.55 16.74 17.05
CA LEU A 222 1.89 17.20 17.44
C LEU A 222 2.08 17.01 18.95
N LEU A 223 3.19 16.38 19.35
CA LEU A 223 3.53 16.11 20.74
C LEU A 223 4.31 17.30 21.34
N LYS A 224 3.65 18.13 22.15
CA LYS A 224 4.24 19.33 22.79
C LYS A 224 4.93 19.03 24.11
N ASN A 225 4.31 18.20 24.95
CA ASN A 225 4.84 17.79 26.26
C ASN A 225 4.51 16.32 26.58
N PRO A 226 4.99 15.37 25.75
CA PRO A 226 4.79 13.94 25.98
C PRO A 226 5.47 13.47 27.27
N THR A 227 4.94 12.40 27.84
CA THR A 227 5.49 11.66 28.99
C THR A 227 6.92 11.16 28.75
N ASN A 228 7.25 10.78 27.51
CA ASN A 228 8.62 10.54 27.07
C ASN A 228 9.19 11.77 26.32
N PRO A 229 10.15 12.52 26.90
CA PRO A 229 10.71 13.73 26.28
C PRO A 229 11.32 13.52 24.88
N ALA A 230 11.81 12.31 24.56
CA ALA A 230 12.40 11.99 23.25
C ALA A 230 11.38 12.05 22.10
N LEU A 231 10.08 12.08 22.39
CA LEU A 231 9.01 12.21 21.40
C LEU A 231 8.57 13.66 21.15
N LYS A 232 9.10 14.62 21.92
CA LYS A 232 8.71 16.04 21.84
C LYS A 232 9.03 16.63 20.46
N GLY A 233 8.07 17.38 19.91
CA GLY A 233 8.16 17.98 18.57
C GLY A 233 7.80 17.02 17.42
N THR A 234 7.66 15.71 17.67
CA THR A 234 7.26 14.76 16.63
C THR A 234 5.74 14.73 16.44
N VAL A 235 5.30 14.29 15.25
CA VAL A 235 3.88 14.09 14.95
C VAL A 235 3.50 12.60 15.04
N SER A 236 2.50 12.30 15.85
CA SER A 236 1.82 11.00 15.90
C SER A 236 0.68 10.95 14.89
N GLY A 237 0.39 9.78 14.32
CA GLY A 237 -0.73 9.56 13.42
C GLY A 237 -0.62 8.29 12.57
N ARG A 238 -1.58 8.09 11.65
CA ARG A 238 -1.72 6.85 10.85
C ARG A 238 -0.61 6.62 9.80
N GLN A 239 0.27 7.59 9.57
CA GLN A 239 1.43 7.45 8.69
C GLN A 239 2.45 6.37 9.13
N VAL A 240 2.51 6.06 10.43
CA VAL A 240 3.44 5.07 11.02
C VAL A 240 2.90 3.62 11.02
N PRO A 241 1.67 3.32 11.49
CA PRO A 241 1.18 1.93 11.62
C PRO A 241 0.67 1.28 10.32
N THR A 242 0.90 1.85 9.14
CA THR A 242 0.43 1.26 7.87
C THR A 242 1.40 0.22 7.31
N PHE A 243 0.87 -0.86 6.75
CA PHE A 243 1.63 -1.92 6.09
C PHE A 243 1.14 -2.16 4.65
N GLY A 244 1.97 -2.80 3.83
CA GLY A 244 1.61 -3.18 2.46
C GLY A 244 1.03 -4.59 2.40
N GLY A 245 -0.03 -4.81 1.61
CA GLY A 245 -0.85 -6.02 1.63
C GLY A 245 -0.14 -7.36 1.37
N GLU A 246 1.08 -7.35 0.83
CA GLU A 246 1.88 -8.58 0.65
C GLU A 246 2.57 -9.09 1.91
N GLN A 247 2.82 -8.21 2.91
CA GLN A 247 3.54 -8.58 4.14
C GLN A 247 2.75 -9.63 4.95
N ARG A 248 3.45 -10.61 5.52
CA ARG A 248 2.86 -11.73 6.28
C ARG A 248 3.09 -11.65 7.77
N LEU A 249 4.15 -10.95 8.17
CA LEU A 249 4.37 -10.49 9.53
C LEU A 249 3.89 -9.05 9.60
N GLU A 250 2.81 -8.82 10.34
CA GLU A 250 2.28 -7.50 10.63
C GLU A 250 2.91 -6.95 11.92
N ARG A 251 2.82 -5.62 12.10
CA ARG A 251 3.46 -4.87 13.19
C ARG A 251 3.26 -5.53 14.54
N ALA A 252 4.30 -5.41 15.35
CA ALA A 252 4.33 -5.89 16.72
C ALA A 252 4.57 -4.79 17.75
N TRP A 253 4.38 -5.21 18.99
CA TRP A 253 4.70 -4.48 20.19
C TRP A 253 5.74 -5.23 21.00
N VAL A 254 6.73 -4.50 21.52
CA VAL A 254 7.84 -5.06 22.29
C VAL A 254 7.90 -4.40 23.67
N ASP A 255 7.94 -5.24 24.70
CA ASP A 255 8.45 -4.87 26.03
C ASP A 255 9.98 -5.02 26.02
N LEU A 256 10.67 -3.92 26.34
CA LEU A 256 12.13 -3.82 26.41
C LEU A 256 12.68 -4.07 27.83
N GLN A 257 11.80 -4.28 28.81
CA GLN A 257 12.16 -4.61 30.20
C GLN A 257 12.65 -6.07 30.30
N ARG A 258 12.85 -6.60 31.53
CA ARG A 258 13.33 -7.98 31.74
C ARG A 258 12.18 -8.89 32.21
N PRO A 259 11.96 -10.05 31.57
CA PRO A 259 12.52 -10.52 30.29
C PRO A 259 11.88 -9.82 29.07
N PRO A 260 12.67 -9.39 28.06
CA PRO A 260 12.13 -8.77 26.86
C PRO A 260 11.17 -9.70 26.12
N THR A 261 10.03 -9.14 25.70
CA THR A 261 8.88 -9.90 25.19
C THR A 261 8.30 -9.20 23.97
N GLY A 262 8.10 -9.94 22.88
CA GLY A 262 7.42 -9.46 21.67
C GLY A 262 6.01 -10.05 21.54
N PHE A 263 5.07 -9.25 21.06
CA PHE A 263 3.71 -9.64 20.69
C PHE A 263 3.49 -9.29 19.21
N TRP A 264 3.40 -10.31 18.35
CA TRP A 264 3.41 -10.19 16.89
C TRP A 264 2.11 -10.71 16.28
N LEU A 265 1.66 -10.09 15.19
CA LEU A 265 0.55 -10.58 14.38
C LEU A 265 1.10 -11.20 13.10
N ILE A 266 0.76 -12.46 12.84
CA ILE A 266 1.14 -13.19 11.63
C ILE A 266 -0.13 -13.53 10.83
N THR A 267 -0.15 -13.06 9.59
CA THR A 267 -1.20 -13.32 8.61
C THR A 267 -0.60 -14.14 7.46
N PRO A 268 -0.67 -15.48 7.53
CA PRO A 268 0.01 -16.36 6.56
C PRO A 268 -0.59 -16.28 5.16
N SER A 269 -1.89 -16.01 5.05
CA SER A 269 -2.61 -15.83 3.78
C SER A 269 -3.43 -14.54 3.81
N GLN A 270 -3.47 -13.89 2.65
CA GLN A 270 -4.26 -12.68 2.43
C GLN A 270 -5.61 -13.00 1.75
N GLU A 271 -5.96 -14.28 1.58
CA GLU A 271 -7.06 -14.71 0.70
C GLU A 271 -8.43 -14.11 1.05
N PHE A 272 -8.64 -13.79 2.33
CA PHE A 272 -9.86 -13.23 2.88
C PHE A 272 -9.88 -11.69 2.94
N ARG A 273 -8.77 -11.01 2.63
CA ARG A 273 -8.73 -9.54 2.55
C ARG A 273 -9.36 -9.03 1.25
N SER A 274 -9.43 -7.71 1.10
CA SER A 274 -10.00 -7.01 -0.05
C SER A 274 -9.01 -6.05 -0.70
N GLY A 275 -9.30 -5.62 -1.94
CA GLY A 275 -8.51 -4.61 -2.64
C GLY A 275 -7.19 -5.07 -3.27
N GLY A 276 -6.97 -6.38 -3.37
CA GLY A 276 -5.78 -6.95 -4.01
C GLY A 276 -4.46 -6.78 -3.24
N PRO A 277 -3.30 -7.04 -3.88
CA PRO A 277 -2.02 -7.24 -3.18
C PRO A 277 -1.42 -5.93 -2.68
N LEU A 278 -1.75 -4.81 -3.33
CA LEU A 278 -1.25 -3.48 -2.97
C LEU A 278 -2.07 -2.81 -1.86
N LYS A 279 -3.19 -3.40 -1.42
CA LYS A 279 -4.06 -2.77 -0.41
C LYS A 279 -3.27 -2.51 0.87
N GLN A 280 -3.16 -1.22 1.22
CA GLN A 280 -2.59 -0.80 2.50
C GLN A 280 -3.65 -0.87 3.60
N GLU A 281 -3.23 -1.32 4.79
CA GLU A 281 -4.07 -1.35 5.99
C GLU A 281 -3.34 -0.86 7.23
N LEU A 282 -4.10 -0.63 8.30
CA LEU A 282 -3.57 -0.33 9.63
C LEU A 282 -3.25 -1.62 10.38
N THR A 283 -2.10 -1.66 11.05
CA THR A 283 -1.74 -2.73 11.99
C THR A 283 -1.97 -2.35 13.46
N SER A 284 -2.32 -1.09 13.74
CA SER A 284 -2.31 -0.54 15.09
C SER A 284 -3.09 0.77 15.22
N HIS A 285 -3.48 1.10 16.46
CA HIS A 285 -4.10 2.36 16.85
C HIS A 285 -3.21 3.13 17.84
N THR A 286 -3.74 4.18 18.48
CA THR A 286 -3.08 4.88 19.59
C THR A 286 -2.78 3.94 20.77
N GLY A 287 -1.64 4.16 21.46
CA GLY A 287 -1.16 3.24 22.51
C GLY A 287 -0.78 1.87 21.97
N PRO A 288 -0.46 0.89 22.84
CA PRO A 288 -0.07 -0.45 22.42
C PRO A 288 -1.25 -1.32 21.98
N THR A 289 -1.90 -0.89 20.90
CA THR A 289 -3.03 -1.60 20.29
C THR A 289 -2.54 -2.31 19.02
N THR A 290 -2.73 -3.63 18.93
CA THR A 290 -2.56 -4.43 17.70
C THR A 290 -3.91 -4.55 17.00
N LEU A 291 -3.93 -4.42 15.66
CA LEU A 291 -5.11 -4.58 14.82
C LEU A 291 -4.82 -5.60 13.72
N ALA A 292 -5.55 -6.71 13.69
CA ALA A 292 -5.72 -7.52 12.50
C ALA A 292 -6.92 -6.98 11.71
N VAL A 293 -6.66 -6.15 10.70
CA VAL A 293 -7.73 -5.60 9.83
C VAL A 293 -8.03 -6.59 8.71
N PHE A 294 -9.29 -6.99 8.56
CA PHE A 294 -9.71 -7.94 7.52
C PHE A 294 -10.41 -7.25 6.34
N GLN A 295 -11.21 -6.23 6.66
CA GLN A 295 -11.93 -5.39 5.71
C GLN A 295 -11.81 -3.93 6.12
N SER A 296 -11.53 -3.01 5.18
CA SER A 296 -11.84 -1.59 5.35
C SER A 296 -11.86 -0.80 4.04
N SER A 297 -12.51 0.37 4.08
CA SER A 297 -12.44 1.40 3.03
C SER A 297 -11.20 2.31 3.11
N HIS A 298 -10.23 2.07 4.00
CA HIS A 298 -9.02 2.90 4.11
C HIS A 298 -8.25 2.97 2.78
N ASN A 299 -7.85 4.18 2.37
CA ASN A 299 -7.09 4.46 1.14
C ASN A 299 -7.83 4.13 -0.18
N ALA A 300 -9.13 3.78 -0.11
CA ALA A 300 -9.95 3.41 -1.26
C ALA A 300 -11.34 4.10 -1.29
N GLY A 301 -11.96 4.32 -0.13
CA GLY A 301 -13.33 4.82 -0.02
C GLY A 301 -14.40 3.74 -0.27
N ASP A 302 -15.61 4.22 -0.55
CA ASP A 302 -16.84 3.45 -0.76
C ASP A 302 -16.72 2.20 -1.68
N PRO A 303 -15.89 2.18 -2.74
CA PRO A 303 -15.73 0.97 -3.58
C PRO A 303 -15.16 -0.26 -2.86
N LEU A 304 -14.58 -0.10 -1.65
CA LEU A 304 -14.18 -1.20 -0.77
C LEU A 304 -15.05 -1.30 0.50
N GLU A 305 -16.31 -0.88 0.44
CA GLU A 305 -17.33 -1.21 1.44
C GLU A 305 -18.29 -2.30 0.90
N PRO A 306 -18.16 -3.57 1.34
CA PRO A 306 -19.11 -4.63 1.02
C PRO A 306 -20.57 -4.20 1.26
N ASN A 307 -21.29 -3.99 0.17
CA ASN A 307 -22.64 -3.46 0.15
C ASN A 307 -23.64 -4.58 -0.18
N PHE A 308 -24.38 -5.05 0.82
CA PHE A 308 -25.32 -6.15 0.70
C PHE A 308 -26.74 -5.64 0.45
N GLN A 309 -27.41 -6.15 -0.59
CA GLN A 309 -28.81 -5.85 -0.85
C GLN A 309 -29.75 -6.66 0.05
N LYS A 310 -31.00 -6.19 0.21
CA LYS A 310 -32.03 -6.96 0.93
C LYS A 310 -32.15 -8.33 0.27
N GLY A 311 -32.08 -9.38 1.08
CA GLY A 311 -32.16 -10.76 0.64
C GLY A 311 -30.88 -11.41 0.09
N GLU A 312 -29.79 -10.67 -0.15
CA GLU A 312 -28.54 -11.17 -0.78
C GLU A 312 -27.75 -12.14 0.12
N PRO A 313 -27.72 -13.46 -0.13
CA PRO A 313 -26.99 -14.38 0.73
C PRO A 313 -25.47 -14.19 0.59
N TRP A 314 -24.74 -14.30 1.69
CA TRP A 314 -23.27 -14.16 1.69
C TRP A 314 -22.66 -14.91 2.87
N LYS A 315 -21.52 -15.58 2.65
CA LYS A 315 -20.77 -16.26 3.71
C LYS A 315 -19.27 -16.14 3.47
N LYS A 316 -18.50 -15.78 4.50
CA LYS A 316 -17.04 -15.62 4.41
C LYS A 316 -16.34 -16.01 5.70
N VAL A 317 -15.14 -16.58 5.55
CA VAL A 317 -14.21 -16.87 6.64
C VAL A 317 -13.08 -15.84 6.61
N TYR A 318 -12.78 -15.25 7.75
CA TYR A 318 -11.66 -14.34 7.96
C TYR A 318 -10.61 -15.01 8.86
N GLY A 319 -9.35 -15.04 8.45
CA GLY A 319 -8.30 -15.80 9.12
C GLY A 319 -8.26 -17.29 8.73
N PRO A 320 -7.58 -18.15 9.52
CA PRO A 320 -6.93 -17.81 10.78
C PRO A 320 -5.72 -16.89 10.66
N VAL A 321 -5.61 -15.97 11.62
CA VAL A 321 -4.39 -15.20 11.92
C VAL A 321 -3.78 -15.70 13.22
N PHE A 322 -2.48 -15.57 13.38
CA PHE A 322 -1.71 -16.08 14.52
C PHE A 322 -1.13 -14.94 15.36
N PHE A 323 -1.39 -14.97 16.67
CA PHE A 323 -0.80 -14.07 17.65
C PHE A 323 0.38 -14.77 18.29
N TYR A 324 1.57 -14.43 17.81
CA TYR A 324 2.84 -15.04 18.18
C TYR A 324 3.49 -14.26 19.32
N LEU A 325 4.06 -14.98 20.28
CA LEU A 325 4.76 -14.40 21.42
C LEU A 325 6.15 -15.02 21.53
N ASN A 326 7.18 -14.18 21.64
CA ASN A 326 8.54 -14.65 21.85
C ASN A 326 9.29 -13.81 22.87
N ARG A 327 10.43 -14.34 23.30
CA ARG A 327 11.27 -13.74 24.33
C ARG A 327 12.72 -13.76 23.93
N ALA A 328 13.46 -12.74 24.35
CA ALA A 328 14.91 -12.67 24.17
C ALA A 328 15.60 -12.72 25.52
N GLN A 329 16.75 -13.39 25.60
CA GLN A 329 17.61 -13.25 26.76
C GLN A 329 18.38 -11.93 26.66
N ARG A 330 18.33 -11.10 27.71
CA ARG A 330 19.10 -9.85 27.76
C ARG A 330 20.38 -10.04 28.56
N GLY A 331 21.50 -10.23 27.86
CA GLY A 331 22.83 -10.11 28.45
C GLY A 331 23.02 -8.74 29.14
N VAL A 332 23.88 -8.69 30.16
CA VAL A 332 24.28 -7.39 30.75
C VAL A 332 25.08 -6.61 29.71
N GLY A 333 24.75 -5.33 29.49
CA GLY A 333 25.41 -4.48 28.50
C GLY A 333 24.98 -4.68 27.03
N ALA A 334 24.14 -5.67 26.71
CA ALA A 334 23.72 -5.95 25.33
C ALA A 334 22.82 -4.84 24.73
N PRO A 335 22.87 -4.61 23.40
CA PRO A 335 22.00 -3.67 22.67
C PRO A 335 20.50 -4.00 22.81
N PRO A 336 19.59 -3.11 22.36
CA PRO A 336 18.15 -3.34 22.45
C PRO A 336 17.76 -4.72 21.86
N PRO A 337 16.95 -5.52 22.58
CA PRO A 337 16.67 -6.92 22.20
C PRO A 337 15.71 -7.08 21.02
N TYR A 338 15.13 -5.99 20.49
CA TYR A 338 14.11 -6.09 19.45
C TYR A 338 14.57 -6.75 18.13
N PRO A 339 15.83 -6.63 17.63
CA PRO A 339 16.23 -7.28 16.39
C PRO A 339 16.14 -8.80 16.48
N SER A 340 16.58 -9.40 17.59
CA SER A 340 16.48 -10.86 17.77
C SER A 340 15.03 -11.32 17.88
N LEU A 341 14.17 -10.57 18.56
CA LEU A 341 12.73 -10.86 18.61
C LEU A 341 12.06 -10.73 17.21
N TRP A 342 12.49 -9.75 16.41
CA TRP A 342 12.00 -9.50 15.05
C TRP A 342 12.45 -10.56 14.05
N ASP A 343 13.73 -10.92 14.05
CA ASP A 343 14.27 -11.97 13.17
C ASP A 343 13.64 -13.33 13.49
N ASP A 344 13.33 -13.57 14.76
CA ASP A 344 12.60 -14.75 15.22
C ASP A 344 11.13 -14.74 14.77
N ALA A 345 10.45 -13.61 14.88
CA ALA A 345 9.10 -13.45 14.32
C ALA A 345 9.07 -13.58 12.79
N LYS A 346 10.10 -13.13 12.06
CA LYS A 346 10.25 -13.34 10.60
C LYS A 346 10.42 -14.82 10.26
N ARG A 347 11.18 -15.58 11.06
CA ARG A 347 11.27 -17.05 10.93
C ARG A 347 9.91 -17.71 11.19
N GLN A 348 9.22 -17.34 12.26
CA GLN A 348 7.90 -17.89 12.57
C GLN A 348 6.88 -17.59 11.45
N ALA A 349 6.83 -16.35 10.95
CA ALA A 349 5.94 -15.98 9.86
C ALA A 349 6.19 -16.81 8.59
N SER A 350 7.45 -17.13 8.30
CA SER A 350 7.83 -18.01 7.19
C SER A 350 7.34 -19.45 7.41
N GLN A 351 7.39 -19.96 8.64
CA GLN A 351 6.83 -21.27 8.99
C GLN A 351 5.29 -21.29 8.87
N GLU A 352 4.59 -20.27 9.36
CA GLU A 352 3.13 -20.17 9.24
C GLU A 352 2.64 -20.06 7.79
N VAL A 353 3.40 -19.37 6.93
CA VAL A 353 3.15 -19.37 5.48
C VAL A 353 3.31 -20.78 4.90
N GLY A 354 4.35 -21.52 5.32
CA GLY A 354 4.57 -22.91 4.91
C GLY A 354 3.50 -23.90 5.40
N LYS A 355 2.85 -23.61 6.52
CA LYS A 355 1.71 -24.38 7.06
C LYS A 355 0.36 -24.03 6.42
N TRP A 356 0.27 -23.01 5.55
CA TRP A 356 -1.01 -22.62 4.95
C TRP A 356 -1.42 -23.54 3.79
N PRO A 357 -2.70 -23.97 3.71
CA PRO A 357 -3.78 -23.74 4.66
C PRO A 357 -3.67 -24.68 5.85
N TYR A 358 -3.96 -24.15 7.04
CA TYR A 358 -3.87 -24.92 8.28
C TYR A 358 -4.81 -26.13 8.28
N SER A 359 -4.33 -27.26 8.81
CA SER A 359 -5.12 -28.49 8.96
C SER A 359 -6.05 -28.50 10.18
N PHE A 360 -5.76 -27.69 11.19
CA PHE A 360 -6.44 -27.71 12.50
C PHE A 360 -7.85 -27.09 12.57
N PRO A 361 -8.30 -26.13 11.73
CA PRO A 361 -9.61 -25.51 11.92
C PRO A 361 -10.73 -26.53 11.69
N ALA A 362 -11.59 -26.73 12.70
CA ALA A 362 -12.64 -27.74 12.65
C ALA A 362 -13.88 -27.33 11.83
N SER A 363 -14.02 -26.04 11.49
CA SER A 363 -15.18 -25.55 10.73
C SER A 363 -15.18 -26.02 9.27
N PRO A 364 -16.29 -26.59 8.76
CA PRO A 364 -16.41 -26.99 7.35
C PRO A 364 -16.42 -25.80 6.38
N ASP A 365 -16.60 -24.57 6.86
CA ASP A 365 -16.48 -23.35 6.05
C ASP A 365 -15.02 -23.00 5.73
N PHE A 366 -14.07 -23.53 6.51
CA PHE A 366 -12.65 -23.44 6.20
C PHE A 366 -12.24 -24.61 5.30
N GLN A 367 -11.95 -24.32 4.03
CA GLN A 367 -11.49 -25.36 3.11
C GLN A 367 -10.08 -25.83 3.47
N GLN A 368 -9.94 -27.14 3.64
CA GLN A 368 -8.70 -27.84 3.91
C GLN A 368 -7.80 -27.90 2.66
N ALA A 369 -6.54 -28.29 2.82
CA ALA A 369 -5.56 -28.32 1.73
C ALA A 369 -6.00 -29.17 0.52
N ASN A 370 -6.53 -30.37 0.77
CA ASN A 370 -7.05 -31.29 -0.25
C ASN A 370 -8.37 -30.80 -0.91
N GLN A 371 -9.07 -29.85 -0.29
CA GLN A 371 -10.29 -29.24 -0.84
C GLN A 371 -9.99 -28.05 -1.76
N ARG A 372 -8.73 -27.63 -1.88
CA ARG A 372 -8.28 -26.50 -2.69
C ARG A 372 -7.59 -26.96 -3.97
N GLY A 373 -7.39 -26.03 -4.90
CA GLY A 373 -6.66 -26.26 -6.15
C GLY A 373 -5.47 -25.31 -6.34
N ALA A 374 -4.86 -25.38 -7.52
CA ALA A 374 -3.76 -24.53 -7.93
C ALA A 374 -3.89 -24.13 -9.41
N VAL A 375 -3.30 -22.99 -9.75
CA VAL A 375 -3.17 -22.48 -11.12
C VAL A 375 -1.72 -22.12 -11.35
N HIS A 376 -1.16 -22.51 -12.49
CA HIS A 376 0.20 -22.16 -12.89
C HIS A 376 0.23 -21.82 -14.38
N GLY A 377 1.23 -21.04 -14.79
CA GLY A 377 1.36 -20.59 -16.17
C GLY A 377 2.57 -19.70 -16.34
N ARG A 378 2.61 -19.00 -17.47
CA ARG A 378 3.65 -18.02 -17.79
C ARG A 378 3.02 -16.83 -18.49
N LEU A 379 3.35 -15.63 -18.03
CA LEU A 379 2.87 -14.37 -18.61
C LEU A 379 4.03 -13.65 -19.29
N LEU A 380 3.79 -13.21 -20.52
CA LEU A 380 4.63 -12.33 -21.30
C LEU A 380 3.91 -10.98 -21.46
N VAL A 381 4.67 -9.91 -21.70
CA VAL A 381 4.13 -8.62 -22.15
C VAL A 381 4.59 -8.37 -23.57
N ARG A 382 3.67 -7.92 -24.43
CA ARG A 382 3.96 -7.52 -25.81
C ARG A 382 3.47 -6.10 -26.04
N ASP A 383 4.39 -5.15 -26.11
CA ASP A 383 4.09 -3.78 -26.51
C ASP A 383 4.65 -3.54 -27.92
N LYS A 384 3.74 -3.29 -28.88
CA LYS A 384 4.08 -3.17 -30.31
C LYS A 384 5.08 -2.06 -30.66
N TYR A 385 5.37 -1.12 -29.75
CA TYR A 385 6.37 -0.06 -29.97
C TYR A 385 7.63 -0.19 -29.11
N LEU A 386 7.73 -1.22 -28.26
CA LEU A 386 8.94 -1.54 -27.49
C LEU A 386 9.51 -2.87 -27.97
N ASN A 387 10.82 -3.08 -27.82
CA ASN A 387 11.48 -4.35 -28.17
C ASN A 387 11.16 -4.89 -29.59
N GLY A 388 10.91 -4.00 -30.55
CA GLY A 388 10.50 -4.38 -31.91
C GLY A 388 9.13 -5.09 -32.00
N GLY A 389 8.28 -4.96 -30.99
CA GLY A 389 7.01 -5.68 -30.88
C GLY A 389 7.14 -7.12 -30.38
N ALA A 390 8.34 -7.56 -29.99
CA ALA A 390 8.55 -8.88 -29.41
C ALA A 390 7.87 -9.02 -28.03
N ALA A 391 7.35 -10.21 -27.74
CA ALA A 391 6.87 -10.55 -26.40
C ALA A 391 8.06 -10.83 -25.47
N VAL A 392 8.06 -10.23 -24.27
CA VAL A 392 9.09 -10.40 -23.25
C VAL A 392 8.51 -10.94 -21.94
N PRO A 393 9.28 -11.65 -21.10
CA PRO A 393 8.86 -12.04 -19.76
C PRO A 393 8.19 -10.93 -18.94
N ALA A 394 7.01 -11.21 -18.37
CA ALA A 394 6.35 -10.32 -17.41
C ALA A 394 6.97 -10.44 -16.01
N ALA A 395 8.27 -10.18 -15.90
CA ALA A 395 9.03 -10.33 -14.66
C ALA A 395 8.44 -9.48 -13.53
N SER A 396 8.30 -10.05 -12.32
CA SER A 396 7.71 -9.39 -11.16
C SER A 396 6.26 -8.91 -11.34
N ALA A 397 5.54 -9.38 -12.37
CA ALA A 397 4.11 -9.13 -12.52
C ALA A 397 3.35 -9.62 -11.28
N HIS A 398 2.40 -8.83 -10.79
CA HIS A 398 1.45 -9.31 -9.78
C HIS A 398 0.34 -10.02 -10.53
N ILE A 399 0.19 -11.32 -10.29
CA ILE A 399 -0.77 -12.19 -10.99
C ILE A 399 -1.70 -12.78 -9.94
N GLY A 400 -3.00 -12.74 -10.19
CA GLY A 400 -3.98 -13.17 -9.19
C GLY A 400 -5.31 -13.66 -9.74
N LEU A 401 -6.02 -14.40 -8.89
CA LEU A 401 -7.38 -14.87 -9.11
C LEU A 401 -8.32 -14.08 -8.21
N ALA A 402 -9.33 -13.46 -8.81
CA ALA A 402 -10.42 -12.79 -8.11
C ALA A 402 -11.75 -13.13 -8.80
N GLN A 403 -12.87 -12.67 -8.26
CA GLN A 403 -14.19 -12.93 -8.86
C GLN A 403 -14.24 -12.45 -10.34
N PRO A 404 -15.06 -13.10 -11.19
CA PRO A 404 -15.21 -12.69 -12.58
C PRO A 404 -15.69 -11.25 -12.72
N GLY A 405 -15.15 -10.54 -13.71
CA GLY A 405 -15.34 -9.10 -13.85
C GLY A 405 -14.58 -8.50 -15.03
N VAL A 406 -14.51 -7.16 -15.07
CA VAL A 406 -13.74 -6.41 -16.08
C VAL A 406 -12.28 -6.28 -15.66
N ALA A 407 -11.38 -5.98 -16.60
CA ALA A 407 -9.98 -5.69 -16.26
C ALA A 407 -9.91 -4.60 -15.16
N GLY A 408 -9.10 -4.83 -14.13
CA GLY A 408 -8.99 -3.94 -12.96
C GLY A 408 -10.05 -4.12 -11.86
N SER A 409 -11.14 -4.88 -12.05
CA SER A 409 -12.23 -4.97 -11.05
C SER A 409 -11.80 -5.65 -9.73
N TRP A 410 -10.69 -6.38 -9.75
CA TRP A 410 -10.08 -6.97 -8.55
C TRP A 410 -9.68 -5.91 -7.51
N GLN A 411 -9.39 -4.68 -7.91
CA GLN A 411 -9.08 -3.56 -7.01
C GLN A 411 -10.25 -3.19 -6.09
N THR A 412 -11.49 -3.49 -6.52
CA THR A 412 -12.73 -3.20 -5.77
C THR A 412 -13.41 -4.47 -5.23
N GLU A 413 -12.82 -5.65 -5.45
CA GLU A 413 -13.37 -6.91 -4.94
C GLU A 413 -13.15 -7.01 -3.42
N CYS A 414 -14.26 -7.10 -2.69
CA CYS A 414 -14.33 -7.09 -1.23
C CYS A 414 -15.29 -8.11 -0.59
N LYS A 415 -16.16 -8.77 -1.37
CA LYS A 415 -17.11 -9.78 -0.89
C LYS A 415 -16.55 -11.20 -0.99
N GLY A 416 -15.81 -11.51 -2.06
CA GLY A 416 -15.21 -12.81 -2.32
C GLY A 416 -13.84 -13.00 -1.68
N TYR A 417 -13.08 -13.94 -2.23
CA TYR A 417 -11.68 -14.20 -1.90
C TYR A 417 -10.79 -13.80 -3.09
N GLN A 418 -9.55 -13.40 -2.82
CA GLN A 418 -8.55 -13.11 -3.86
C GLN A 418 -7.22 -13.81 -3.58
N PHE A 419 -6.55 -14.34 -4.61
CA PHE A 419 -5.29 -15.08 -4.45
C PHE A 419 -4.23 -14.45 -5.35
N TRP A 420 -3.07 -14.09 -4.80
CA TRP A 420 -2.05 -13.32 -5.51
C TRP A 420 -0.66 -13.91 -5.35
N THR A 421 0.13 -13.82 -6.41
CA THR A 421 1.54 -14.22 -6.47
C THR A 421 2.33 -13.22 -7.33
N ARG A 422 3.66 -13.31 -7.29
CA ARG A 422 4.54 -12.58 -8.21
C ARG A 422 5.13 -13.54 -9.24
N ALA A 423 5.21 -13.10 -10.49
CA ALA A 423 5.88 -13.84 -11.54
C ALA A 423 7.41 -13.84 -11.37
N GLY A 424 8.04 -14.97 -11.70
CA GLY A 424 9.50 -15.09 -11.77
C GLY A 424 10.12 -14.24 -12.88
N SER A 425 11.45 -14.22 -12.95
CA SER A 425 12.20 -13.45 -13.96
C SER A 425 11.91 -13.87 -15.41
N ASP A 426 11.48 -15.11 -15.62
CA ASP A 426 11.05 -15.64 -16.91
C ASP A 426 9.56 -15.39 -17.21
N GLY A 427 8.80 -14.82 -16.27
CA GLY A 427 7.35 -14.61 -16.35
C GLY A 427 6.51 -15.79 -15.85
N SER A 428 7.12 -16.88 -15.38
CA SER A 428 6.40 -18.03 -14.82
C SER A 428 5.72 -17.70 -13.48
N PHE A 429 4.58 -18.32 -13.19
CA PHE A 429 3.86 -18.11 -11.93
C PHE A 429 3.15 -19.37 -11.44
N SER A 430 2.91 -19.43 -10.12
CA SER A 430 2.09 -20.44 -9.47
C SER A 430 1.28 -19.80 -8.34
N ILE A 431 -0.04 -19.96 -8.40
CA ILE A 431 -1.00 -19.59 -7.36
C ILE A 431 -1.52 -20.91 -6.78
N ARG A 432 -1.14 -21.21 -5.54
CA ARG A 432 -1.48 -22.47 -4.86
C ARG A 432 -2.56 -22.24 -3.80
N ASN A 433 -3.15 -23.32 -3.30
CA ASN A 433 -4.09 -23.32 -2.17
C ASN A 433 -5.35 -22.46 -2.43
N VAL A 434 -5.77 -22.38 -3.70
CA VAL A 434 -6.92 -21.59 -4.14
C VAL A 434 -8.21 -22.29 -3.73
N ARG A 435 -9.14 -21.56 -3.11
CA ARG A 435 -10.47 -22.09 -2.75
C ARG A 435 -11.25 -22.50 -3.99
N THR A 436 -12.15 -23.48 -3.85
CA THR A 436 -13.04 -23.87 -4.97
C THR A 436 -13.94 -22.71 -5.36
N GLY A 437 -14.15 -22.52 -6.66
CA GLY A 437 -15.01 -21.47 -7.19
C GLY A 437 -14.65 -21.10 -8.61
N THR A 438 -15.37 -20.13 -9.17
CA THR A 438 -15.07 -19.58 -10.50
C THR A 438 -14.43 -18.20 -10.34
N TYR A 439 -13.34 -17.98 -11.07
CA TYR A 439 -12.49 -16.79 -11.01
C TYR A 439 -12.14 -16.30 -12.43
N ASN A 440 -11.68 -15.07 -12.57
CA ASN A 440 -10.81 -14.69 -13.70
C ASN A 440 -9.37 -14.55 -13.19
N LEU A 441 -8.39 -14.83 -14.06
CA LEU A 441 -7.00 -14.43 -13.82
C LEU A 441 -6.85 -12.96 -14.22
N TYR A 442 -6.26 -12.18 -13.34
CA TYR A 442 -5.88 -10.79 -13.55
C TYR A 442 -4.37 -10.64 -13.38
N ALA A 443 -3.79 -9.64 -14.03
CA ALA A 443 -2.43 -9.23 -13.72
C ALA A 443 -2.20 -7.74 -13.95
N PHE A 444 -1.19 -7.20 -13.30
CA PHE A 444 -0.54 -5.95 -13.70
C PHE A 444 0.98 -6.13 -13.62
N VAL A 445 1.70 -5.45 -14.50
CA VAL A 445 3.15 -5.63 -14.66
C VAL A 445 3.83 -4.29 -14.41
N PRO A 446 4.61 -4.11 -13.33
CA PRO A 446 5.33 -2.87 -13.09
C PRO A 446 6.18 -2.47 -14.30
N GLY A 447 6.11 -1.20 -14.71
CA GLY A 447 6.71 -0.71 -15.95
C GLY A 447 5.81 -0.83 -17.19
N TYR A 448 4.66 -1.50 -17.09
CA TYR A 448 3.64 -1.55 -18.14
C TYR A 448 2.26 -1.12 -17.63
N MET A 449 1.78 -0.03 -18.21
CA MET A 449 0.48 0.58 -17.96
C MET A 449 -0.70 -0.35 -18.30
N GLY A 450 -1.69 -0.43 -17.41
CA GLY A 450 -2.98 -1.13 -17.63
C GLY A 450 -3.17 -2.42 -16.81
N ASP A 451 -4.34 -3.03 -17.00
CA ASP A 451 -4.76 -4.27 -16.34
C ASP A 451 -4.92 -5.39 -17.38
N TYR A 452 -4.24 -6.52 -17.15
CA TYR A 452 -4.50 -7.77 -17.85
C TYR A 452 -5.69 -8.51 -17.21
N ARG A 453 -6.52 -9.13 -18.04
CA ARG A 453 -7.53 -10.10 -17.63
C ARG A 453 -7.55 -11.24 -18.65
N TYR A 454 -7.36 -12.48 -18.17
CA TYR A 454 -7.54 -13.66 -19.00
C TYR A 454 -9.00 -13.77 -19.47
N SER A 455 -9.18 -14.08 -20.76
CA SER A 455 -10.46 -14.07 -21.47
C SER A 455 -11.50 -15.02 -20.84
N ALA A 456 -11.07 -16.24 -20.57
CA ALA A 456 -11.90 -17.29 -19.99
C ALA A 456 -11.92 -17.23 -18.45
N SER A 457 -13.04 -17.68 -17.88
CA SER A 457 -13.14 -17.97 -16.46
C SER A 457 -12.45 -19.29 -16.11
N ILE A 458 -11.88 -19.36 -14.91
CA ILE A 458 -11.17 -20.52 -14.37
C ILE A 458 -12.00 -21.08 -13.23
N THR A 459 -12.43 -22.34 -13.35
CA THR A 459 -13.15 -23.06 -12.30
C THR A 459 -12.18 -23.94 -11.51
N ILE A 460 -12.01 -23.62 -10.23
CA ILE A 460 -11.17 -24.35 -9.29
C ILE A 460 -12.01 -25.43 -8.61
N ILE A 461 -11.54 -26.67 -8.70
CA ILE A 461 -12.11 -27.86 -8.06
C ILE A 461 -11.13 -28.43 -7.02
N PRO A 462 -11.58 -29.23 -6.03
CA PRO A 462 -10.71 -29.91 -5.08
C PRO A 462 -9.59 -30.69 -5.75
N GLY A 463 -8.34 -30.49 -5.32
CA GLY A 463 -7.15 -31.13 -5.89
C GLY A 463 -6.79 -30.71 -7.32
N GLY A 464 -7.58 -29.86 -7.98
CA GLY A 464 -7.36 -29.44 -9.36
C GLY A 464 -6.09 -28.61 -9.53
N ASN A 465 -5.26 -28.95 -10.53
CA ASN A 465 -4.04 -28.21 -10.86
C ASN A 465 -4.08 -27.79 -12.34
N ILE A 466 -4.34 -26.51 -12.58
CA ILE A 466 -4.63 -25.97 -13.91
C ILE A 466 -3.37 -25.32 -14.50
N SER A 467 -2.98 -25.75 -15.70
CA SER A 467 -1.93 -25.10 -16.50
C SER A 467 -2.56 -24.12 -17.48
N LEU A 468 -2.22 -22.84 -17.37
CA LEU A 468 -2.67 -21.79 -18.28
C LEU A 468 -1.60 -21.55 -19.35
N ARG A 469 -1.85 -22.15 -20.51
CA ARG A 469 -1.14 -21.90 -21.77
C ARG A 469 -2.18 -21.76 -22.89
N GLU A 470 -2.46 -20.54 -23.34
CA GLU A 470 -3.57 -20.28 -24.28
C GLU A 470 -3.21 -20.87 -25.66
N GLY A 471 -4.08 -21.75 -26.18
CA GLY A 471 -3.84 -22.46 -27.45
C GLY A 471 -2.64 -23.42 -27.49
N GLN A 472 -2.01 -23.72 -26.33
CA GLN A 472 -0.69 -24.39 -26.12
C GLN A 472 0.53 -23.45 -25.89
N GLY A 473 0.39 -22.13 -26.00
CA GLY A 473 1.49 -21.15 -25.80
C GLY A 473 1.42 -20.36 -24.47
N ASP A 474 2.46 -19.57 -24.15
CA ASP A 474 2.45 -18.71 -22.95
C ASP A 474 1.37 -17.61 -23.04
N LEU A 475 0.85 -17.13 -21.89
CA LEU A 475 -0.12 -16.03 -21.85
C LEU A 475 0.55 -14.71 -22.28
N VAL A 476 -0.19 -13.83 -22.96
CA VAL A 476 0.32 -12.53 -23.41
C VAL A 476 -0.57 -11.39 -22.94
N PHE A 477 0.01 -10.43 -22.21
CA PHE A 477 -0.58 -9.12 -21.96
C PHE A 477 -0.14 -8.14 -23.06
N GLU A 478 -1.10 -7.50 -23.72
CA GLU A 478 -0.86 -6.39 -24.64
C GLU A 478 -1.30 -5.07 -23.97
N PRO A 479 -0.36 -4.23 -23.50
CA PRO A 479 -0.68 -2.96 -22.84
C PRO A 479 -1.49 -2.02 -23.75
N PRO A 480 -2.43 -1.20 -23.22
CA PRO A 480 -3.21 -0.28 -24.03
C PRO A 480 -2.31 0.69 -24.79
N ARG A 481 -2.49 0.78 -26.13
CA ARG A 481 -1.51 1.44 -27.00
C ARG A 481 -2.11 1.94 -28.32
N ASN A 482 -2.30 3.26 -28.44
CA ASN A 482 -2.83 3.90 -29.64
C ASN A 482 -1.73 4.31 -30.63
N GLY A 483 -0.54 4.67 -30.13
CA GLY A 483 0.57 5.11 -30.98
C GLY A 483 1.93 5.07 -30.29
N PRO A 484 3.02 5.40 -31.00
CA PRO A 484 4.35 5.45 -30.42
C PRO A 484 4.41 6.54 -29.33
N THR A 485 5.10 6.26 -28.22
CA THR A 485 5.36 7.28 -27.20
C THR A 485 6.16 8.44 -27.81
N LEU A 486 5.72 9.67 -27.54
CA LEU A 486 6.48 10.90 -27.84
C LEU A 486 7.26 11.38 -26.61
N TRP A 487 6.63 11.26 -25.43
CA TRP A 487 7.25 11.45 -24.12
C TRP A 487 6.39 10.82 -23.03
N GLU A 488 7.02 10.57 -21.88
CA GLU A 488 6.41 9.97 -20.70
C GLU A 488 7.02 10.56 -19.41
N ILE A 489 6.28 10.48 -18.30
CA ILE A 489 6.62 11.04 -16.99
C ILE A 489 6.16 10.05 -15.91
N GLY A 490 7.06 9.65 -15.01
CA GLY A 490 6.83 8.63 -13.98
C GLY A 490 7.15 7.20 -14.45
N ILE A 491 6.73 6.22 -13.67
CA ILE A 491 6.84 4.78 -13.93
C ILE A 491 5.48 4.15 -13.63
N PRO A 492 4.85 3.39 -14.55
CA PRO A 492 3.55 2.78 -14.27
C PRO A 492 3.73 1.54 -13.36
N ASP A 493 3.73 1.77 -12.05
CA ASP A 493 3.85 0.73 -11.00
C ASP A 493 2.78 0.82 -9.89
N ARG A 494 1.82 1.73 -10.08
CA ARG A 494 0.68 2.10 -9.23
C ARG A 494 1.04 2.91 -7.99
N GLN A 495 2.23 3.51 -7.95
CA GLN A 495 2.72 4.31 -6.81
C GLN A 495 3.14 5.71 -7.26
N ALA A 496 3.57 6.53 -6.31
CA ALA A 496 3.97 7.92 -6.55
C ALA A 496 5.37 8.22 -5.99
N LEU A 497 6.20 7.18 -5.92
CA LEU A 497 7.44 7.15 -5.13
C LEU A 497 8.62 7.83 -5.81
N GLU A 498 8.64 7.78 -7.12
CA GLU A 498 9.67 8.31 -7.99
C GLU A 498 9.51 9.82 -8.23
N PHE A 499 8.37 10.41 -7.90
CA PHE A 499 8.09 11.84 -8.05
C PHE A 499 8.74 12.69 -6.95
N PHE A 500 8.82 14.00 -7.18
CA PHE A 500 9.42 14.93 -6.24
C PHE A 500 8.62 15.03 -4.92
N VAL A 501 9.20 14.48 -3.86
CA VAL A 501 8.76 14.66 -2.47
C VAL A 501 9.64 15.74 -1.81
N PRO A 502 9.06 16.88 -1.38
CA PRO A 502 9.84 17.97 -0.80
C PRO A 502 10.41 17.57 0.57
N ASP A 503 11.33 18.39 1.10
CA ASP A 503 11.77 18.23 2.48
C ASP A 503 10.57 18.43 3.45
N PRO A 504 10.57 17.76 4.61
CA PRO A 504 9.54 17.96 5.64
C PRO A 504 9.64 19.35 6.28
N ASN A 505 8.52 19.88 6.77
CA ASN A 505 8.55 21.10 7.58
C ASN A 505 9.26 20.80 8.92
N ARG A 506 10.26 21.61 9.29
CA ARG A 506 11.06 21.44 10.51
C ARG A 506 10.21 21.39 11.79
N GLN A 507 9.05 22.04 11.82
CA GLN A 507 8.12 22.02 12.94
C GLN A 507 7.47 20.65 13.19
N PHE A 508 7.35 19.84 12.15
CA PHE A 508 6.64 18.55 12.17
C PHE A 508 7.56 17.35 11.87
N PHE A 509 8.87 17.59 11.83
CA PHE A 509 9.85 16.59 11.45
C PHE A 509 9.84 15.39 12.41
N ASN A 510 9.63 14.20 11.85
CA ASN A 510 9.70 12.95 12.59
C ASN A 510 11.02 12.23 12.26
N PRO A 511 12.02 12.20 13.17
CA PRO A 511 13.32 11.60 12.91
C PRO A 511 13.27 10.07 12.75
N PHE A 512 12.18 9.43 13.16
CA PHE A 512 11.97 7.99 13.01
C PHE A 512 11.50 7.57 11.61
N LEU A 513 11.23 8.52 10.70
CA LEU A 513 10.91 8.24 9.30
C LEU A 513 12.12 8.62 8.45
N ASN A 514 12.76 7.61 7.86
CA ASN A 514 14.04 7.79 7.18
C ASN A 514 13.89 8.61 5.88
N THR A 515 14.44 9.83 5.90
CA THR A 515 14.38 10.79 4.79
C THR A 515 15.22 10.38 3.57
N SER A 516 16.14 9.41 3.70
CA SER A 516 16.92 8.86 2.59
C SER A 516 16.21 7.72 1.84
N THR A 517 14.98 7.36 2.25
CA THR A 517 14.20 6.25 1.69
C THR A 517 12.79 6.68 1.28
N ASN A 518 12.07 5.74 0.68
CA ASN A 518 10.65 5.80 0.35
C ASN A 518 9.74 6.25 1.50
N ASP A 519 10.17 6.12 2.77
CA ASP A 519 9.42 6.61 3.93
C ASP A 519 9.38 8.14 4.08
N ARG A 520 10.13 8.90 3.28
CA ARG A 520 10.07 10.38 3.29
C ARG A 520 8.63 10.87 3.13
N ILE A 521 7.86 10.29 2.20
CA ILE A 521 6.46 10.66 1.90
C ILE A 521 5.50 10.52 3.10
N ARG A 522 5.91 9.77 4.14
CA ARG A 522 5.14 9.58 5.38
C ARG A 522 5.31 10.75 6.37
N GLN A 523 6.20 11.71 6.10
CA GLN A 523 6.39 12.88 6.96
C GLN A 523 5.15 13.79 6.95
N TYR A 524 4.80 14.38 8.10
CA TYR A 524 3.58 15.18 8.22
C TYR A 524 3.65 16.50 7.45
N GLY A 525 2.55 16.86 6.78
CA GLY A 525 2.36 18.17 6.15
C GLY A 525 3.00 18.33 4.77
N LEU A 526 3.47 17.24 4.14
CA LEU A 526 4.15 17.32 2.83
C LEU A 526 3.27 17.88 1.70
N TRP A 527 1.95 17.69 1.73
CA TRP A 527 1.05 18.32 0.75
C TRP A 527 1.06 19.85 0.88
N ASP A 528 1.11 20.39 2.10
CA ASP A 528 1.00 21.82 2.38
C ASP A 528 2.28 22.57 1.98
N ARG A 529 3.42 21.85 1.89
CA ARG A 529 4.67 22.38 1.31
C ARG A 529 4.50 22.84 -0.14
N TYR A 530 3.46 22.42 -0.87
CA TYR A 530 3.25 22.80 -2.27
C TYR A 530 3.27 24.32 -2.47
N SER A 531 2.56 25.09 -1.64
CA SER A 531 2.56 26.56 -1.71
C SER A 531 3.91 27.19 -1.36
N GLU A 532 4.71 26.54 -0.50
CA GLU A 532 6.03 27.03 -0.10
C GLU A 532 7.10 26.78 -1.18
N VAL A 533 7.04 25.62 -1.85
CA VAL A 533 7.95 25.27 -2.96
C VAL A 533 7.65 26.11 -4.20
N TYR A 534 6.39 26.43 -4.44
CA TYR A 534 5.91 27.07 -5.67
C TYR A 534 5.24 28.42 -5.40
N PRO A 535 5.86 29.40 -4.73
CA PRO A 535 5.16 30.56 -4.16
C PRO A 535 4.58 31.52 -5.22
N SER A 536 5.19 31.62 -6.40
CA SER A 536 4.86 32.61 -7.45
C SER A 536 4.04 32.06 -8.62
N GLY A 537 3.78 30.74 -8.68
CA GLY A 537 3.08 30.08 -9.77
C GLY A 537 3.21 28.56 -9.67
N ASP A 538 2.43 27.81 -10.44
CA ASP A 538 2.44 26.34 -10.44
C ASP A 538 3.59 25.76 -11.30
N PRO A 539 4.04 24.50 -11.07
CA PRO A 539 5.20 23.94 -11.74
C PRO A 539 5.01 23.81 -13.26
N VAL A 540 6.11 24.09 -13.96
CA VAL A 540 6.24 23.96 -15.42
C VAL A 540 7.28 22.90 -15.71
N TYR A 541 6.82 21.72 -16.12
CA TYR A 541 7.68 20.62 -16.57
C TYR A 541 8.01 20.80 -18.04
N VAL A 542 9.30 20.77 -18.41
CA VAL A 542 9.74 20.88 -19.81
C VAL A 542 10.28 19.53 -20.26
N VAL A 543 9.58 18.90 -21.20
CA VAL A 543 9.97 17.60 -21.76
C VAL A 543 11.38 17.66 -22.34
N GLY A 544 12.22 16.69 -21.98
CA GLY A 544 13.63 16.63 -22.36
C GLY A 544 14.56 17.58 -21.59
N ARG A 545 14.07 18.29 -20.56
CA ARG A 545 14.90 19.13 -19.67
C ARG A 545 14.63 18.92 -18.18
N SER A 546 13.37 18.72 -17.80
CA SER A 546 12.97 18.50 -16.41
C SER A 546 13.09 17.03 -15.98
N ASP A 547 13.39 16.79 -14.71
CA ASP A 547 13.43 15.46 -14.09
C ASP A 547 12.22 15.29 -13.16
N TYR A 548 11.35 14.30 -13.39
CA TYR A 548 10.13 14.13 -12.59
C TYR A 548 10.42 13.87 -11.10
N ARG A 549 11.62 13.35 -10.79
CA ARG A 549 12.12 13.11 -9.43
C ARG A 549 12.41 14.39 -8.64
N ARG A 550 12.48 15.54 -9.32
CA ARG A 550 12.89 16.84 -8.77
C ARG A 550 11.90 17.97 -9.09
N ASP A 551 11.30 17.93 -10.27
CA ASP A 551 10.52 19.03 -10.85
C ASP A 551 9.01 18.71 -10.94
N TRP A 552 8.59 17.48 -10.61
CA TRP A 552 7.18 17.09 -10.64
C TRP A 552 6.71 16.60 -9.27
N PHE A 553 6.03 17.50 -8.55
CA PHE A 553 5.63 17.27 -7.16
C PHE A 553 4.62 16.11 -7.01
N PHE A 554 4.92 15.16 -6.13
CA PHE A 554 4.24 13.85 -6.01
C PHE A 554 2.69 13.87 -5.97
N ALA A 555 2.10 14.83 -5.24
CA ALA A 555 0.65 15.00 -5.14
C ALA A 555 0.16 16.22 -5.93
N HIS A 556 -0.86 16.06 -6.79
CA HIS A 556 -1.60 17.19 -7.35
C HIS A 556 -2.65 17.68 -6.34
N VAL A 557 -2.27 18.71 -5.58
CA VAL A 557 -3.08 19.32 -4.52
C VAL A 557 -3.39 20.78 -4.83
N ASN A 558 -4.39 21.32 -4.13
CA ASN A 558 -4.70 22.75 -4.15
C ASN A 558 -3.52 23.58 -3.64
N ARG A 559 -3.46 24.83 -4.10
CA ARG A 559 -2.61 25.87 -3.54
C ARG A 559 -3.31 26.50 -2.34
N ARG A 560 -2.67 26.49 -1.18
CA ARG A 560 -3.13 27.25 0.00
C ARG A 560 -2.62 28.69 -0.10
N THR A 561 -3.49 29.68 0.06
CA THR A 561 -3.14 31.11 0.05
C THR A 561 -2.75 31.60 1.46
N ALA A 562 -2.28 32.85 1.56
CA ALA A 562 -1.96 33.49 2.84
C ALA A 562 -3.19 33.61 3.77
N ASP A 563 -4.39 33.74 3.21
CA ASP A 563 -5.68 33.72 3.96
C ASP A 563 -6.17 32.29 4.27
N GLU A 564 -5.26 31.31 4.21
CA GLU A 564 -5.49 29.87 4.37
C GLU A 564 -6.49 29.20 3.41
N LYS A 565 -7.02 29.95 2.42
CA LYS A 565 -7.97 29.42 1.43
C LYS A 565 -7.27 28.49 0.45
N CYS A 566 -7.92 27.39 0.10
CA CYS A 566 -7.49 26.53 -1.00
C CYS A 566 -7.97 27.13 -2.34
N VAL A 567 -7.08 27.22 -3.32
CA VAL A 567 -7.38 27.61 -4.71
C VAL A 567 -6.86 26.56 -5.68
N ALA A 568 -7.48 26.50 -6.86
CA ALA A 568 -7.12 25.58 -7.92
C ALA A 568 -5.65 25.76 -8.33
N SER A 569 -4.97 24.65 -8.61
CA SER A 569 -3.60 24.63 -9.13
C SER A 569 -3.61 24.13 -10.58
N THR A 570 -2.80 24.74 -11.45
CA THR A 570 -2.69 24.40 -12.87
C THR A 570 -1.23 24.18 -13.27
N ARG A 571 -0.83 22.91 -13.34
CA ARG A 571 0.51 22.52 -13.79
C ARG A 571 0.62 22.59 -15.31
N GLN A 572 1.83 22.84 -15.79
CA GLN A 572 2.13 22.90 -17.22
C GLN A 572 3.10 21.79 -17.60
N ILE A 573 2.82 21.08 -18.69
CA ILE A 573 3.80 20.24 -19.40
C ILE A 573 4.07 20.91 -20.75
N LYS A 574 5.30 21.36 -20.96
CA LYS A 574 5.75 21.98 -22.21
C LYS A 574 6.55 20.98 -23.03
N PHE A 575 6.17 20.82 -24.29
CA PHE A 575 6.82 19.90 -25.23
C PHE A 575 6.83 20.51 -26.64
N THR A 576 7.83 20.17 -27.45
CA THR A 576 7.92 20.62 -28.84
C THR A 576 7.54 19.46 -29.77
N ALA A 577 6.91 19.75 -30.90
CA ALA A 577 6.68 18.73 -31.93
C ALA A 577 8.04 18.20 -32.46
N LEU A 578 8.13 16.91 -32.78
CA LEU A 578 9.34 16.30 -33.32
C LEU A 578 9.79 17.05 -34.59
N ASN A 579 11.05 17.49 -34.62
CA ASN A 579 11.63 18.29 -35.70
C ASN A 579 10.82 19.55 -36.08
N GLY A 580 10.05 20.12 -35.13
CA GLY A 580 9.20 21.28 -35.36
C GLY A 580 7.99 21.00 -36.28
N ARG A 581 7.64 19.72 -36.51
CA ARG A 581 6.55 19.32 -37.41
C ARG A 581 5.51 18.50 -36.66
N VAL A 582 4.26 18.97 -36.72
CA VAL A 582 3.11 18.19 -36.25
C VAL A 582 2.75 17.18 -37.34
N ARG A 583 2.70 15.89 -36.98
CA ARG A 583 2.26 14.84 -37.90
C ARG A 583 0.72 14.79 -37.91
N PRO A 584 0.06 14.74 -39.09
CA PRO A 584 -1.40 14.64 -39.14
C PRO A 584 -1.93 13.38 -38.43
N GLY A 585 -3.08 13.53 -37.75
CA GLY A 585 -3.82 12.42 -37.14
C GLY A 585 -4.13 12.62 -35.66
N ASN A 586 -4.56 11.53 -35.02
CA ASN A 586 -4.95 11.49 -33.61
C ASN A 586 -3.72 11.34 -32.70
N TYR A 587 -3.67 12.15 -31.65
CA TYR A 587 -2.75 12.02 -30.52
C TYR A 587 -3.53 11.57 -29.29
N THR A 588 -2.95 10.74 -28.43
CA THR A 588 -3.58 10.30 -27.17
C THR A 588 -2.67 10.61 -25.99
N ILE A 589 -3.19 11.33 -25.00
CA ILE A 589 -2.54 11.50 -23.70
C ILE A 589 -3.18 10.53 -22.69
N TRP A 590 -2.37 9.70 -22.05
CA TRP A 590 -2.76 8.74 -21.02
C TRP A 590 -2.35 9.22 -19.64
N PHE A 591 -3.18 8.91 -18.63
CA PHE A 591 -2.94 9.16 -17.21
C PHE A 591 -3.26 7.91 -16.40
N ALA A 592 -2.30 7.47 -15.60
CA ALA A 592 -2.52 6.59 -14.46
C ALA A 592 -2.34 7.39 -13.16
N ILE A 593 -3.24 7.15 -12.21
CA ILE A 593 -3.39 7.90 -10.97
C ILE A 593 -3.31 6.92 -9.80
N ALA A 594 -2.22 6.94 -9.03
CA ALA A 594 -1.96 6.01 -7.92
C ALA A 594 -3.00 6.10 -6.78
N SER A 595 -3.63 7.27 -6.58
CA SER A 595 -4.76 7.46 -5.66
C SER A 595 -5.42 8.83 -5.83
N PHE A 596 -6.65 8.99 -5.33
CA PHE A 596 -7.44 10.22 -5.46
C PHE A 596 -8.34 10.47 -4.24
N HIS A 597 -8.67 11.74 -3.99
CA HIS A 597 -9.62 12.14 -2.96
C HIS A 597 -10.39 13.41 -3.37
N TYR A 598 -11.65 13.24 -3.79
CA TYR A 598 -12.59 14.29 -4.22
C TYR A 598 -12.02 15.30 -5.22
N ALA A 599 -11.09 14.85 -6.05
CA ALA A 599 -10.44 15.68 -7.06
C ALA A 599 -11.23 15.69 -8.37
N ASN A 600 -11.15 16.82 -9.07
CA ASN A 600 -11.60 16.97 -10.45
C ASN A 600 -10.44 17.47 -11.30
N ILE A 601 -10.05 16.69 -12.31
CA ILE A 601 -8.97 17.01 -13.24
C ILE A 601 -9.55 17.62 -14.52
N GLN A 602 -8.98 18.74 -14.96
CA GLN A 602 -9.21 19.30 -16.28
C GLN A 602 -7.92 19.40 -17.07
N ILE A 603 -7.98 19.05 -18.35
CA ILE A 603 -6.84 19.10 -19.27
C ILE A 603 -7.15 20.06 -20.40
N ARG A 604 -6.29 21.04 -20.64
CA ARG A 604 -6.34 21.97 -21.78
C ARG A 604 -5.03 21.90 -22.57
N LEU A 605 -5.10 22.24 -23.85
CA LEU A 605 -3.96 22.27 -24.75
C LEU A 605 -3.83 23.67 -25.35
N ASN A 606 -2.64 24.25 -25.23
CA ASN A 606 -2.19 25.54 -25.79
C ASN A 606 -2.92 26.81 -25.30
N ASN A 607 -4.20 26.75 -24.94
CA ASN A 607 -4.95 27.85 -24.34
C ASN A 607 -5.43 27.48 -22.91
N PRO A 608 -4.90 28.10 -21.83
CA PRO A 608 -5.30 27.80 -20.45
C PRO A 608 -6.74 28.22 -20.12
N SER A 609 -7.32 29.15 -20.88
CA SER A 609 -8.72 29.58 -20.78
C SER A 609 -9.64 28.88 -21.79
N GLY A 610 -9.08 27.98 -22.62
CA GLY A 610 -9.84 27.26 -23.65
C GLY A 610 -10.77 26.20 -23.08
N ARG A 611 -11.58 25.60 -23.97
CA ARG A 611 -12.37 24.40 -23.64
C ARG A 611 -11.42 23.25 -23.30
N PRO A 612 -11.62 22.54 -22.17
CA PRO A 612 -10.79 21.38 -21.85
C PRO A 612 -11.04 20.23 -22.83
N ILE A 613 -9.96 19.53 -23.21
CA ILE A 613 -10.01 18.27 -23.97
C ILE A 613 -10.46 17.10 -23.08
N LEU A 614 -10.34 17.25 -21.76
CA LEU A 614 -10.89 16.33 -20.75
C LEU A 614 -11.30 17.10 -19.50
N SER A 615 -12.47 16.79 -18.94
CA SER A 615 -12.86 17.16 -17.58
C SER A 615 -13.40 15.91 -16.90
N ARG A 616 -12.81 15.49 -15.79
CA ARG A 616 -13.15 14.23 -15.11
C ARG A 616 -13.13 14.40 -13.59
N SER A 617 -14.23 14.04 -12.93
CA SER A 617 -14.23 13.79 -11.48
C SER A 617 -13.60 12.43 -11.22
N LEU A 618 -12.66 12.35 -10.28
CA LEU A 618 -12.02 11.09 -9.89
C LEU A 618 -12.79 10.36 -8.78
N GLY A 619 -13.83 10.98 -8.19
CA GLY A 619 -14.46 10.44 -6.98
C GLY A 619 -13.61 10.68 -5.72
N GLY A 620 -13.90 10.00 -4.61
CA GLY A 620 -13.23 10.26 -3.34
C GLY A 620 -13.36 9.18 -2.28
N GLY A 621 -13.30 9.57 -1.01
CA GLY A 621 -13.28 8.64 0.13
C GLY A 621 -11.91 8.05 0.48
N GLY A 622 -10.96 8.01 -0.47
CA GLY A 622 -9.62 7.43 -0.25
C GLY A 622 -8.84 7.99 0.95
N ASN A 623 -8.74 9.33 1.08
CA ASN A 623 -7.99 10.03 2.13
C ASN A 623 -6.46 9.76 2.14
N THR A 624 -5.90 9.16 1.07
CA THR A 624 -4.49 8.75 0.99
C THR A 624 -3.51 9.89 1.29
N ILE A 625 -3.75 11.09 0.74
CA ILE A 625 -2.95 12.31 0.98
C ILE A 625 -2.97 12.70 2.47
N ALA A 626 -4.15 12.77 3.07
CA ALA A 626 -4.34 13.13 4.48
C ALA A 626 -3.73 12.11 5.47
N ARG A 627 -3.58 10.86 5.02
CA ARG A 627 -2.99 9.75 5.76
C ARG A 627 -1.53 9.44 5.39
N HIS A 628 -0.92 10.25 4.53
CA HIS A 628 0.49 10.14 4.11
C HIS A 628 0.81 8.77 3.47
N GLY A 629 -0.18 8.20 2.78
CA GLY A 629 -0.02 7.01 1.97
C GLY A 629 0.51 7.35 0.58
N LEU A 630 1.07 6.34 -0.09
CA LEU A 630 1.68 6.48 -1.41
C LEU A 630 0.68 6.23 -2.55
N HIS A 631 -0.26 5.32 -2.32
CA HIS A 631 -1.19 4.78 -3.30
C HIS A 631 -2.50 4.34 -2.64
N GLY A 632 -3.48 3.96 -3.46
CA GLY A 632 -4.84 3.61 -3.07
C GLY A 632 -5.49 2.76 -4.16
N LEU A 633 -6.71 3.10 -4.56
CA LEU A 633 -7.25 2.62 -5.84
C LEU A 633 -6.59 3.37 -6.99
N GLU A 634 -6.14 2.64 -8.00
CA GLU A 634 -5.68 3.23 -9.24
C GLU A 634 -6.87 3.74 -10.07
N GLN A 635 -6.70 4.84 -10.80
CA GLN A 635 -7.53 5.16 -11.95
C GLN A 635 -6.70 5.41 -13.20
N PHE A 636 -7.17 4.83 -14.30
CA PHE A 636 -6.54 4.94 -15.61
C PHE A 636 -7.52 5.53 -16.64
N PHE A 637 -7.06 6.51 -17.42
CA PHE A 637 -7.87 7.16 -18.47
C PHE A 637 -7.02 7.89 -19.53
N SER A 638 -7.65 8.22 -20.65
CA SER A 638 -7.06 8.99 -21.75
C SER A 638 -7.89 10.20 -22.17
N ALA A 639 -7.23 11.12 -22.89
CA ALA A 639 -7.88 12.04 -23.83
C ALA A 639 -7.24 11.89 -25.22
N THR A 640 -8.07 11.87 -26.26
CA THR A 640 -7.61 11.85 -27.66
C THR A 640 -7.93 13.18 -28.32
N PHE A 641 -7.01 13.73 -29.10
CA PHE A 641 -7.15 15.03 -29.74
C PHE A 641 -6.50 15.06 -31.14
N GLN A 642 -7.00 15.96 -32.00
CA GLN A 642 -6.52 16.12 -33.37
C GLN A 642 -5.21 16.89 -33.45
N SER A 643 -4.39 16.56 -34.45
CA SER A 643 -3.16 17.28 -34.81
C SER A 643 -3.37 18.79 -35.01
N SER A 644 -4.56 19.23 -35.44
CA SER A 644 -4.90 20.64 -35.64
C SER A 644 -4.90 21.49 -34.36
N LEU A 645 -4.90 20.87 -33.17
CA LEU A 645 -4.78 21.56 -31.89
C LEU A 645 -3.32 21.75 -31.43
N LEU A 646 -2.35 21.17 -32.15
CA LEU A 646 -0.93 21.32 -31.89
C LEU A 646 -0.31 22.43 -32.73
N LEU A 647 0.63 23.15 -32.12
CA LEU A 647 1.48 24.13 -32.78
C LEU A 647 2.75 23.43 -33.33
N PRO A 648 3.34 23.91 -34.44
CA PRO A 648 4.64 23.42 -34.92
C PRO A 648 5.78 23.59 -33.89
N GLY A 649 5.72 24.64 -33.09
CA GLY A 649 6.70 24.95 -32.03
C GLY A 649 6.38 24.33 -30.68
N VAL A 650 6.54 25.13 -29.62
CA VAL A 650 6.26 24.71 -28.24
C VAL A 650 4.76 24.61 -28.02
N ASN A 651 4.32 23.45 -27.55
CA ASN A 651 2.98 23.17 -27.06
C ASN A 651 2.99 23.17 -25.53
N THR A 652 1.87 23.55 -24.92
CA THR A 652 1.67 23.51 -23.46
C THR A 652 0.39 22.76 -23.13
N LEU A 653 0.50 21.65 -22.40
CA LEU A 653 -0.62 20.94 -21.80
C LEU A 653 -0.79 21.46 -20.36
N PHE A 654 -1.98 21.97 -20.06
CA PHE A 654 -2.35 22.50 -18.74
C PHE A 654 -3.19 21.46 -18.01
N ILE A 655 -2.75 21.03 -16.84
CA ILE A 655 -3.48 20.10 -15.96
C ILE A 655 -3.95 20.88 -14.74
N THR A 656 -5.26 21.05 -14.59
CA THR A 656 -5.86 21.78 -13.46
C THR A 656 -6.56 20.82 -12.50
N GLN A 657 -6.19 20.87 -11.22
CA GLN A 657 -7.05 20.44 -10.11
C GLN A 657 -8.03 21.60 -9.85
N THR A 658 -9.35 21.40 -10.07
CA THR A 658 -10.36 22.49 -9.97
C THR A 658 -11.19 22.52 -8.68
N LYS A 659 -10.99 21.58 -7.76
CA LYS A 659 -11.81 21.29 -6.59
C LYS A 659 -11.17 21.81 -5.30
N THR A 660 -11.64 22.98 -4.87
CA THR A 660 -11.02 23.83 -3.84
C THR A 660 -11.58 23.66 -2.43
N ASP A 661 -12.49 22.70 -2.21
CA ASP A 661 -13.30 22.60 -0.99
C ASP A 661 -12.52 22.20 0.29
N GLY A 662 -11.21 21.92 0.17
CA GLY A 662 -10.32 21.67 1.31
C GLY A 662 -8.87 21.33 0.92
N PRO A 663 -7.95 21.20 1.91
CA PRO A 663 -6.51 21.04 1.69
C PRO A 663 -6.10 19.62 1.27
N PHE A 664 -6.94 18.62 1.51
CA PHE A 664 -6.68 17.21 1.20
C PHE A 664 -7.25 16.76 -0.16
N LEU A 665 -7.90 17.67 -0.89
CA LEU A 665 -8.51 17.38 -2.18
C LEU A 665 -7.42 17.35 -3.24
N GLY A 666 -7.28 16.21 -3.92
CA GLY A 666 -6.17 15.99 -4.84
C GLY A 666 -6.00 14.53 -5.23
N PHE A 667 -4.89 14.26 -5.91
CA PHE A 667 -4.52 12.92 -6.35
C PHE A 667 -3.00 12.74 -6.41
N HIS A 668 -2.53 11.50 -6.31
CA HIS A 668 -1.15 11.13 -6.59
C HIS A 668 -1.02 10.68 -8.05
N TYR A 669 0.03 11.11 -8.74
CA TYR A 669 0.36 10.56 -10.05
C TYR A 669 0.91 9.14 -9.90
N ASP A 670 0.70 8.32 -10.92
CA ASP A 670 1.50 7.13 -11.21
C ASP A 670 2.26 7.37 -12.52
N TYR A 671 1.52 7.63 -13.60
CA TYR A 671 2.15 7.71 -14.93
C TYR A 671 1.42 8.67 -15.87
N ILE A 672 2.18 9.35 -16.74
CA ILE A 672 1.65 10.19 -17.82
C ILE A 672 2.40 9.85 -19.12
N ARG A 673 1.68 9.61 -20.22
CA ARG A 673 2.27 9.25 -21.52
C ARG A 673 1.56 9.91 -22.69
N LEU A 674 2.27 10.66 -23.53
CA LEU A 674 1.74 11.17 -24.79
C LEU A 674 2.13 10.26 -25.95
N GLU A 675 1.15 9.89 -26.76
CA GLU A 675 1.29 9.08 -27.97
C GLU A 675 0.98 9.91 -29.22
N GLY A 676 1.79 9.71 -30.26
CA GLY A 676 1.53 10.26 -31.58
C GLY A 676 0.56 9.40 -32.40
N PRO A 677 0.17 9.84 -33.61
CA PRO A 677 -0.59 8.99 -34.53
C PRO A 677 0.21 7.72 -34.88
N PRO A 678 -0.46 6.58 -35.13
CA PRO A 678 0.19 5.35 -35.58
C PRO A 678 1.16 5.61 -36.73
N MET A 679 2.38 5.08 -36.66
CA MET A 679 3.22 5.00 -37.85
C MET A 679 2.68 3.85 -38.69
N ASN A 680 2.08 4.17 -39.84
CA ASN A 680 1.93 3.18 -40.91
C ASN A 680 3.34 2.90 -41.44
N TYR A 681 4.08 2.05 -40.74
CA TYR A 681 5.13 1.29 -41.37
C TYR A 681 4.44 0.42 -42.41
N ILE A 682 4.45 0.89 -43.66
CA ILE A 682 4.49 -0.05 -44.77
C ILE A 682 5.73 -0.88 -44.50
N GLU A 683 5.56 -2.19 -44.31
CA GLU A 683 6.67 -3.12 -44.48
C GLU A 683 7.12 -2.99 -45.93
N VAL A 684 8.08 -2.12 -46.18
CA VAL A 684 8.97 -2.30 -47.31
C VAL A 684 9.76 -3.55 -46.93
N PRO A 685 9.53 -4.71 -47.58
CA PRO A 685 10.19 -5.94 -47.20
C PRO A 685 11.70 -5.70 -47.24
N PHE A 686 12.37 -6.17 -46.20
CA PHE A 686 13.75 -5.89 -45.84
C PHE A 686 14.68 -5.92 -47.08
N LEU A 687 14.88 -4.77 -47.73
CA LEU A 687 15.82 -4.65 -48.85
C LEU A 687 17.19 -5.02 -48.28
N ALA A 688 17.78 -6.08 -48.84
CA ALA A 688 18.98 -6.66 -48.27
C ALA A 688 20.07 -5.59 -48.26
N ARG A 689 21.02 -5.68 -47.33
CA ARG A 689 22.06 -4.66 -47.13
C ARG A 689 22.88 -4.34 -48.40
N LYS A 690 22.85 -5.24 -49.41
CA LYS A 690 23.42 -5.05 -50.75
C LYS A 690 22.67 -4.03 -51.62
N ASP A 691 21.35 -3.91 -51.49
CA ASP A 691 20.52 -3.05 -52.34
C ASP A 691 20.63 -1.58 -51.89
N LEU A 692 20.78 -1.34 -50.58
CA LEU A 692 21.08 -0.01 -50.04
C LEU A 692 22.46 0.48 -50.51
N ASP A 693 23.47 -0.39 -50.47
CA ASP A 693 24.80 -0.13 -51.02
C ASP A 693 24.77 0.14 -52.53
N ALA A 694 23.93 -0.55 -53.30
CA ALA A 694 23.75 -0.32 -54.72
C ALA A 694 23.06 1.03 -55.01
N MET A 695 22.07 1.41 -54.19
CA MET A 695 21.35 2.68 -54.33
C MET A 695 22.23 3.88 -53.92
N VAL A 696 23.02 3.76 -52.85
CA VAL A 696 24.01 4.79 -52.46
C VAL A 696 25.06 4.97 -53.57
N ARG A 697 25.66 3.88 -54.09
CA ARG A 697 26.60 3.95 -55.22
C ARG A 697 25.96 4.41 -56.53
N ARG A 698 24.63 4.43 -56.64
CA ARG A 698 23.91 5.01 -57.78
C ARG A 698 23.77 6.52 -57.61
N MET A 699 23.32 6.97 -56.43
CA MET A 699 23.25 8.39 -56.08
C MET A 699 24.63 9.07 -56.12
N GLU A 700 25.69 8.39 -55.67
CA GLU A 700 27.07 8.89 -55.79
C GLU A 700 27.51 9.04 -57.26
N ARG A 701 27.14 8.11 -58.15
CA ARG A 701 27.47 8.21 -59.59
C ARG A 701 26.66 9.27 -60.31
N GLU A 702 25.40 9.47 -59.95
CA GLU A 702 24.54 10.52 -60.49
C GLU A 702 24.91 11.92 -59.94
N ALA A 703 25.58 12.00 -58.78
CA ALA A 703 26.10 13.25 -58.20
C ALA A 703 27.46 13.71 -58.77
N PHE A 704 28.17 12.87 -59.53
CA PHE A 704 29.49 13.19 -60.12
C PHE A 704 29.44 13.54 -61.63
N SER A 705 28.25 13.72 -62.21
CA SER A 705 28.08 14.07 -63.63
C SER A 705 27.38 15.42 -63.87
N VAL A 706 27.75 16.45 -63.12
CA VAL A 706 27.42 17.86 -63.43
C VAL A 706 28.64 18.75 -63.18
N ASP A 707 28.97 19.54 -64.20
CA ASP A 707 29.92 20.65 -64.29
C ASP A 707 31.38 20.47 -63.85
N GLY A 708 32.26 20.49 -64.85
CA GLY A 708 33.64 20.97 -64.69
C GLY A 708 33.69 22.49 -64.87
N GLY A 709 34.41 23.17 -63.98
CA GLY A 709 34.62 24.61 -64.02
C GLY A 709 35.54 25.07 -62.88
N GLU A 710 36.58 25.79 -63.24
CA GLU A 710 37.58 26.46 -62.39
C GLU A 710 36.93 27.35 -61.27
N GLN A 711 37.55 27.72 -60.14
CA GLN A 711 38.98 27.77 -59.76
C GLN A 711 39.15 27.79 -58.21
N GLN A 712 40.41 27.84 -57.75
CA GLN A 712 40.94 27.72 -56.37
C GLN A 712 40.33 28.63 -55.27
N HIS A 713 40.13 28.13 -54.04
CA HIS A 713 41.06 28.35 -52.88
C HIS A 713 40.65 27.65 -51.55
N HIS A 714 41.54 27.74 -50.55
CA HIS A 714 41.66 26.88 -49.34
C HIS A 714 40.57 27.00 -48.26
N GLY A 715 40.43 25.94 -47.44
CA GLY A 715 39.86 26.01 -46.08
C GLY A 715 39.41 24.65 -45.51
N GLY A 716 40.34 23.84 -45.01
CA GLY A 716 40.01 22.49 -44.50
C GLY A 716 39.37 22.45 -43.11
N ALA A 717 38.37 21.59 -42.91
CA ALA A 717 37.78 21.26 -41.61
C ALA A 717 37.83 19.74 -41.36
N GLN A 718 38.47 19.32 -40.28
CA GLN A 718 38.52 17.90 -39.87
C GLN A 718 37.23 17.49 -39.14
N LEU A 719 36.61 16.38 -39.54
CA LEU A 719 35.60 15.70 -38.73
C LEU A 719 36.26 14.89 -37.61
N LEU A 720 35.97 15.24 -36.37
CA LEU A 720 36.27 14.40 -35.20
C LEU A 720 35.21 13.29 -35.05
N ARG A 721 35.65 12.03 -35.12
CA ARG A 721 34.84 10.87 -34.70
C ARG A 721 34.89 10.74 -33.19
N VAL A 722 33.75 10.43 -32.56
CA VAL A 722 33.68 9.93 -31.18
C VAL A 722 32.96 8.57 -31.21
N PRO A 723 33.53 7.50 -30.63
CA PRO A 723 32.99 6.14 -30.75
C PRO A 723 31.85 5.86 -29.76
N VAL A 724 30.93 5.00 -30.18
CA VAL A 724 29.95 4.34 -29.30
C VAL A 724 30.63 3.15 -28.62
N LEU A 725 30.49 3.05 -27.29
CA LEU A 725 30.91 1.89 -26.51
C LEU A 725 29.72 1.31 -25.75
N ALA A 726 29.52 0.00 -25.88
CA ALA A 726 28.58 -0.79 -25.12
C ALA A 726 29.35 -1.96 -24.49
N ALA A 727 29.13 -2.24 -23.19
CA ALA A 727 29.31 -3.56 -22.58
C ALA A 727 28.85 -3.57 -21.11
N ASP A 728 27.77 -4.32 -20.87
CA ASP A 728 27.71 -5.50 -20.00
C ASP A 728 27.98 -5.42 -18.47
N ASN A 729 27.30 -6.35 -17.75
CA ASN A 729 27.32 -6.52 -16.31
C ASN A 729 28.46 -7.46 -15.85
N ARG A 730 29.08 -7.15 -14.70
CA ARG A 730 29.48 -8.13 -13.68
C ARG A 730 29.75 -7.46 -12.34
N GLY A 731 29.34 -8.09 -11.24
CA GLY A 731 29.43 -7.53 -9.89
C GLY A 731 30.69 -7.92 -9.12
N GLY A 732 30.86 -7.31 -7.95
CA GLY A 732 31.89 -7.64 -6.95
C GLY A 732 31.92 -6.61 -5.82
N ASP A 733 31.83 -7.08 -4.58
CA ASP A 733 32.01 -6.25 -3.38
C ASP A 733 33.43 -5.68 -3.27
N LEU A 734 33.58 -4.53 -2.60
CA LEU A 734 34.56 -4.35 -1.51
C LEU A 734 34.35 -3.01 -0.79
N ALA A 735 34.83 -2.93 0.46
CA ALA A 735 34.50 -1.87 1.40
C ALA A 735 35.61 -0.81 1.57
N GLY A 736 35.20 0.42 1.91
CA GLY A 736 35.87 1.34 2.84
C GLY A 736 37.18 2.04 2.40
N VAL A 737 37.21 3.37 2.57
CA VAL A 737 38.22 4.16 3.32
C VAL A 737 37.80 5.65 3.33
N GLU A 738 38.26 6.41 4.32
CA GLU A 738 37.74 7.72 4.72
C GLU A 738 38.41 8.95 4.06
N ALA A 739 37.80 10.12 4.34
CA ALA A 739 38.42 11.44 4.54
C ALA A 739 38.92 12.25 3.31
N GLY A 740 38.67 13.58 3.33
CA GLY A 740 39.18 14.45 2.25
C GLY A 740 38.70 15.91 2.16
N GLN A 741 38.53 16.62 3.28
CA GLN A 741 38.55 18.09 3.44
C GLN A 741 37.72 19.06 2.55
N ARG A 742 37.31 20.17 3.21
CA ARG A 742 36.69 21.36 2.61
C ARG A 742 37.75 22.30 2.01
N VAL A 743 37.41 23.02 0.95
CA VAL A 743 37.97 24.36 0.68
C VAL A 743 36.85 25.36 0.49
N ARG A 744 36.88 26.46 1.26
CA ARG A 744 36.08 27.67 1.04
C ARG A 744 36.96 28.71 0.34
N ALA A 745 36.42 29.39 -0.67
CA ALA A 745 36.91 30.70 -1.08
C ALA A 745 35.92 31.79 -0.64
N ARG A 746 36.45 32.92 -0.17
CA ARG A 746 35.77 34.17 0.22
C ARG A 746 36.70 35.33 -0.16
N VAL A 747 36.26 36.58 0.08
CA VAL A 747 37.00 37.87 0.06
C VAL A 747 36.78 38.67 -1.26
N PRO A 748 36.47 40.01 -1.23
CA PRO A 748 35.86 40.80 -0.16
C PRO A 748 34.79 41.86 -0.60
N VAL A 749 34.44 42.70 0.36
CA VAL A 749 33.41 43.77 0.47
C VAL A 749 33.85 45.13 -0.07
N ALA A 750 32.91 45.93 -0.61
CA ALA A 750 32.66 47.38 -0.37
C ALA A 750 31.50 47.87 -1.29
N GLY A 751 30.61 48.82 -0.98
CA GLY A 751 30.26 49.57 0.24
C GLY A 751 28.91 50.31 0.03
N GLY A 752 28.25 50.80 1.08
CA GLY A 752 26.99 51.61 0.96
C GLY A 752 27.25 53.13 0.97
N PRO A 753 26.29 54.00 1.37
CA PRO A 753 24.90 53.71 1.77
C PRO A 753 23.82 54.79 1.40
N ASP A 754 22.57 54.50 1.81
CA ASP A 754 21.59 55.44 2.44
C ASP A 754 20.50 56.22 1.61
N ARG A 755 19.39 56.48 2.32
CA ARG A 755 18.30 57.48 2.17
C ARG A 755 17.01 57.15 1.40
N ARG A 756 15.94 56.96 2.19
CA ARG A 756 14.53 57.26 1.84
C ARG A 756 14.27 58.78 1.99
N PRO A 757 13.18 59.34 1.43
CA PRO A 757 11.94 59.45 2.25
C PRO A 757 10.60 59.29 1.48
N ARG A 758 9.51 59.30 2.26
CA ARG A 758 8.07 59.46 1.92
C ARG A 758 7.49 60.43 2.98
N PRO A 759 6.23 60.96 2.90
CA PRO A 759 5.27 61.10 1.79
C PRO A 759 4.84 62.60 1.63
N PRO A 760 3.62 62.92 1.13
CA PRO A 760 2.51 63.16 2.09
C PRO A 760 1.12 62.63 1.65
N ARG A 761 0.12 62.79 2.53
CA ARG A 761 -1.32 62.48 2.34
C ARG A 761 -2.14 63.76 2.13
N LEU A 762 -3.33 63.68 1.52
CA LEU A 762 -4.60 64.37 1.85
C LEU A 762 -5.66 63.89 0.79
N THR A 763 -6.99 63.95 0.90
CA THR A 763 -8.05 63.55 1.87
C THR A 763 -9.40 63.93 1.23
N ARG A 764 -10.50 63.23 1.60
CA ARG A 764 -11.94 63.64 1.48
C ARG A 764 -12.57 63.69 0.07
N ARG A 765 -13.91 63.53 -0.15
CA ARG A 765 -15.06 62.84 0.54
C ARG A 765 -16.35 63.06 -0.31
N ILE A 766 -17.48 62.36 -0.02
CA ILE A 766 -18.91 62.76 -0.30
C ILE A 766 -19.37 62.61 -1.80
N ARG A 767 -20.59 62.16 -2.22
CA ARG A 767 -21.84 61.62 -1.58
C ARG A 767 -22.80 60.90 -2.59
N ARG A 768 -23.55 59.89 -2.09
CA ARG A 768 -25.02 59.54 -2.27
C ARG A 768 -25.73 59.31 -3.64
N GLY A 769 -26.70 58.38 -3.58
CA GLY A 769 -27.88 58.16 -4.47
C GLY A 769 -28.05 56.66 -4.79
N VAL A 770 -28.83 55.81 -4.09
CA VAL A 770 -30.27 55.74 -3.75
C VAL A 770 -31.18 55.38 -4.94
N LEU A 771 -31.70 54.14 -4.96
CA LEU A 771 -33.10 53.74 -5.27
C LEU A 771 -33.31 52.21 -5.17
N GLU A 772 -34.31 51.79 -4.39
CA GLU A 772 -35.06 50.52 -4.51
C GLU A 772 -36.41 50.82 -5.28
N PRO A 773 -37.49 49.99 -5.34
CA PRO A 773 -37.74 48.60 -4.89
C PRO A 773 -38.56 47.69 -5.86
N ALA A 774 -38.81 46.43 -5.41
CA ALA A 774 -39.98 45.55 -5.67
C ALA A 774 -40.36 45.11 -7.12
N GLY A 775 -40.98 43.94 -7.36
CA GLY A 775 -41.31 42.82 -6.46
C GLY A 775 -42.26 41.76 -7.08
N ALA A 776 -42.65 40.77 -6.25
CA ALA A 776 -43.76 39.79 -6.41
C ALA A 776 -43.68 38.66 -7.47
N ALA A 777 -44.47 37.56 -7.38
CA ALA A 777 -44.69 36.56 -6.30
C ALA A 777 -45.80 35.55 -6.69
N GLY A 778 -45.74 34.30 -6.17
CA GLY A 778 -46.86 33.35 -6.12
C GLY A 778 -46.47 31.89 -6.45
N ARG A 779 -46.93 30.83 -5.75
CA ARG A 779 -47.83 30.74 -4.59
C ARG A 779 -47.45 29.58 -3.63
N LEU A 780 -47.91 29.72 -2.38
CA LEU A 780 -48.01 28.76 -1.25
C LEU A 780 -49.03 27.62 -1.53
N PRO A 781 -49.30 26.62 -0.64
CA PRO A 781 -49.02 26.51 0.81
C PRO A 781 -48.21 25.24 1.20
N LEU A 782 -48.02 24.76 2.45
CA LEU A 782 -48.63 25.00 3.78
C LEU A 782 -47.57 25.10 4.91
N LEU A 783 -48.00 25.22 6.18
CA LEU A 783 -47.17 25.29 7.39
C LEU A 783 -47.77 24.46 8.54
N HIS A 784 -46.93 23.73 9.28
CA HIS A 784 -47.08 23.58 10.73
C HIS A 784 -45.73 23.30 11.39
N GLY A 785 -45.35 24.15 12.34
CA GLY A 785 -44.11 24.01 13.12
C GLY A 785 -44.37 24.30 14.60
N ARG A 786 -43.83 23.43 15.47
CA ARG A 786 -43.60 23.67 16.90
C ARG A 786 -42.13 23.29 17.20
N PRO A 787 -41.51 23.87 18.25
CA PRO A 787 -40.07 24.07 18.27
C PRO A 787 -39.25 22.81 18.54
N HIS A 788 -38.07 22.75 17.91
CA HIS A 788 -37.06 21.73 18.20
C HIS A 788 -36.46 21.90 19.59
N HIS A 789 -36.61 20.87 20.43
CA HIS A 789 -35.60 20.59 21.45
C HIS A 789 -34.36 19.97 20.77
N PRO A 790 -33.13 20.32 21.17
CA PRO A 790 -31.93 19.63 20.70
C PRO A 790 -31.85 18.23 21.36
N PRO A 791 -31.62 17.15 20.58
CA PRO A 791 -31.44 15.82 21.15
C PRO A 791 -30.09 15.71 21.90
N PRO A 792 -30.01 14.85 22.93
CA PRO A 792 -28.83 14.77 23.81
C PRO A 792 -27.60 14.20 23.11
N ARG A 793 -26.42 14.69 23.50
CA ARG A 793 -25.13 14.18 23.05
C ARG A 793 -24.93 12.74 23.52
N ALA A 794 -24.74 11.80 22.60
CA ALA A 794 -24.22 10.47 22.92
C ALA A 794 -22.76 10.55 23.42
N PRO A 795 -22.29 9.62 24.29
CA PRO A 795 -21.03 9.80 25.00
C PRO A 795 -19.79 9.60 24.12
N HIS A 796 -18.71 10.31 24.46
CA HIS A 796 -17.39 10.08 23.89
C HIS A 796 -16.80 8.75 24.36
N LEU A 797 -16.35 7.93 23.40
CA LEU A 797 -15.31 6.91 23.63
C LEU A 797 -14.09 7.30 22.78
N GLN A 798 -12.92 7.35 23.45
CA GLN A 798 -11.63 7.83 22.91
C GLN A 798 -10.69 6.67 22.59
#